data_AF-A0A9W9QKH8-F1
#
_entry.id   AF-A0A9W9QKH8-F1
#
_cell.length_a   1.000
_cell.length_b   1.000
_cell.length_c   1.000
_cell.angle_alpha   90.00
_cell.angle_beta   90.00
_cell.angle_gamma   90.00
#
_symmetry.space_group_name_H-M   'P 1'
#
loop_
_entity.id
_entity.type
_entity.pdbx_description
1 polymer ?
#
loop_
_entity_poly.entity_id
_entity_poly.type
_entity_poly.pdbx_seq_one_letter_code
_entity_poly.pdbx_strand_id
1 'polypeptide(L)'
;MASEAASQITPQVAEPIVQCVQIKSLPAQPGAPERYRAVFSDIANYVQTMLATQVNPAVADGSLRKGCFVRLKSFQSNSVKGKKILIILDLEVLKELGEAEKIGEPKALEVKAEEEEVAQPTAISSNGFYGNKVEAAPSQPAKRAQPAPPPASAHATIYPIEAISPYSNKWTMKARCTQKSQIKTWHNKNGEGKLFSVNLLDDSGEIRATGFNDQCDMLYELFQEGSVYYISSPCRVQIAKKQFSNLNNDYELTFERDTIVEKAEEQNDVPQIRYNFTTVADLQTVEKDTTTDVIGVLKDVGETSQITSKSTGKPYDKREITLVDNTGFSVRLTIWGATANSFSASPESIVAFKGVKVSDFGGRSLSLLSSGSMTIDPDIGEAHKLRGWYDAQGDSYKTIAQVREEQLGMSDKPDYFSMKATVIYIKQDSTWSYPACLSENCNKKVTEMDPGQWRCEMCDKTHPKPEHRFIMPISVSDHTGQLWVSCFDDTGRAIMNTTADQLMQLREDDSGAFGEVFQEANCKTWSFRCRARMDNFGEQQRVRYQVMNCSPINYTEEANRLTALISSYNLELVFKSSAPIVIMGKRSHESGEPRPSKKSKSDKPKSDKPKSDKSEKASKSKKSEDEKPTSYTDAAALTDLPQSEIDAFLTEHVIKISDPTPDAPKFRPLLSFDHLPECDPSVLAQLKAFPKPTPIQSTTWPLLFAGRDVIGIAETGSGKTMGFGVPCLKKLLDSKPSKNPCQPRAVIISPTRELAMQIYDQLVKFGKNEKTKVTCIYGGVGKDEQRHALKTAAIVVATPGRLKDLMNDGSIDLGKTNYLVLDEADRMLDKGFEQDIKDIVKPMPSSRRQTVMFTATWPRSVRDLAATFMKTPVTVTIGGDPSADPRANLRIKQDVEVVDGREKESKLVNLLRKSQRGQNPEKVLVFCLYKKEAVRIENLIRNNGFKVAGIHGDLGQAERFRNLDAFKKGNATVLVATDVAARGLDIPNVMLVINVTFPLTVEDYVHRIGRTGRAGANGHAITFFTENDKGLSGGLINVLKAAKQNVPEDLMKFGTTVKKKQHDTYGAFFKDVDMDAKATKITFDD
;
A
#
# COMPACT_ATOMS: atom_id res chain seq x y z
N MET A 1 9.81 -5.91 54.85
CA MET A 1 10.25 -4.51 54.61
C MET A 1 11.64 -4.58 54.00
N ALA A 2 11.91 -3.78 52.97
CA ALA A 2 13.20 -3.67 52.24
C ALA A 2 13.73 -4.98 51.60
N SER A 3 14.39 -4.94 50.43
CA SER A 3 14.36 -3.91 49.37
C SER A 3 14.87 -4.51 48.07
N GLU A 4 14.26 -4.15 46.95
CA GLU A 4 14.77 -4.45 45.60
C GLU A 4 16.05 -3.65 45.31
N ALA A 5 17.09 -4.29 44.75
CA ALA A 5 18.16 -3.63 43.98
C ALA A 5 19.10 -4.69 43.33
N ALA A 6 18.84 -5.10 42.09
CA ALA A 6 19.74 -5.94 41.30
C ALA A 6 19.52 -5.77 39.79
N SER A 7 19.62 -4.52 39.30
CA SER A 7 19.58 -4.22 37.86
C SER A 7 20.87 -4.64 37.14
N GLN A 8 20.76 -4.87 35.84
CA GLN A 8 21.78 -5.56 35.04
C GLN A 8 22.95 -4.64 34.63
N ILE A 9 24.17 -5.18 34.64
CA ILE A 9 25.37 -4.47 34.15
C ILE A 9 25.50 -4.71 32.64
N THR A 10 25.12 -3.71 31.85
CA THR A 10 25.52 -3.58 30.44
C THR A 10 27.02 -3.26 30.37
N PRO A 11 27.81 -3.85 29.45
CA PRO A 11 29.23 -3.48 29.32
C PRO A 11 29.37 -2.01 28.92
N GLN A 12 29.90 -1.20 29.84
CA GLN A 12 30.24 0.20 29.55
C GLN A 12 31.43 0.23 28.57
N VAL A 13 31.27 0.92 27.44
CA VAL A 13 32.41 1.40 26.67
C VAL A 13 33.07 2.49 27.51
N ALA A 14 34.18 2.16 28.18
CA ALA A 14 34.77 2.99 29.23
C ALA A 14 35.18 4.39 28.72
N GLU A 15 35.71 4.46 27.49
CA GLU A 15 36.19 5.70 26.88
C GLU A 15 35.77 5.79 25.40
N PRO A 16 34.53 6.20 25.08
CA PRO A 16 34.05 6.25 23.70
C PRO A 16 34.71 7.37 22.90
N ILE A 17 35.07 7.07 21.64
CA ILE A 17 35.58 8.05 20.68
C ILE A 17 34.41 8.59 19.84
N VAL A 18 34.27 9.91 19.77
CA VAL A 18 33.16 10.61 19.09
C VAL A 18 33.66 11.84 18.34
N GLN A 19 32.97 12.23 17.28
CA GLN A 19 33.29 13.44 16.53
C GLN A 19 32.56 14.66 17.11
N CYS A 20 33.26 15.78 17.26
CA CYS A 20 32.69 17.06 17.65
C CYS A 20 32.06 17.77 16.43
N VAL A 21 30.73 17.74 16.31
CA VAL A 21 30.01 18.27 15.13
C VAL A 21 29.69 19.76 15.27
N GLN A 22 29.49 20.26 16.49
CA GLN A 22 29.18 21.66 16.76
C GLN A 22 29.56 22.05 18.19
N ILE A 23 30.04 23.28 18.39
CA ILE A 23 30.26 23.90 19.71
C ILE A 23 29.54 25.25 19.71
N LYS A 24 28.88 25.61 20.82
CA LYS A 24 28.22 26.91 21.00
C LYS A 24 28.38 27.40 22.43
N SER A 25 28.89 28.62 22.61
CA SER A 25 28.91 29.31 23.90
C SER A 25 27.48 29.71 24.31
N LEU A 26 27.19 29.69 25.60
CA LEU A 26 25.91 30.07 26.20
C LEU A 26 26.09 31.38 27.01
N PRO A 27 25.13 32.31 26.95
CA PRO A 27 25.25 33.59 27.64
C PRO A 27 25.33 33.38 29.17
N ALA A 28 26.44 33.84 29.76
CA ALA A 28 26.64 33.85 31.20
C ALA A 28 25.95 35.05 31.85
N GLN A 29 25.57 34.91 33.13
CA GLN A 29 25.25 36.09 33.96
C GLN A 29 26.55 36.81 34.36
N PRO A 30 26.52 38.14 34.61
CA PRO A 30 27.70 38.89 35.01
C PRO A 30 28.39 38.27 36.24
N GLY A 31 29.67 37.91 36.09
CA GLY A 31 30.46 37.27 37.15
C GLY A 31 30.43 35.74 37.20
N ALA A 32 29.66 35.06 36.33
CA ALA A 32 29.70 33.60 36.20
C ALA A 32 30.72 33.14 35.13
N PRO A 33 31.39 31.98 35.31
CA PRO A 33 32.25 31.42 34.28
C PRO A 33 31.44 31.01 33.04
N GLU A 34 32.06 31.13 31.87
CA GLU A 34 31.47 30.76 30.58
C GLU A 34 31.01 29.30 30.54
N ARG A 35 30.04 28.99 29.67
CA ARG A 35 29.48 27.64 29.54
C ARG A 35 29.33 27.26 28.09
N TYR A 36 29.89 26.12 27.72
CA TYR A 36 29.90 25.62 26.35
C TYR A 36 28.98 24.41 26.19
N ARG A 37 28.17 24.41 25.13
CA ARG A 37 27.41 23.24 24.66
C ARG A 37 28.14 22.65 23.46
N ALA A 38 28.33 21.33 23.46
CA ALA A 38 28.94 20.59 22.36
C ALA A 38 27.99 19.51 21.84
N VAL A 39 28.01 19.25 20.54
CA VAL A 39 27.26 18.17 19.89
C VAL A 39 28.25 17.11 19.46
N PHE A 40 28.15 15.92 20.04
CA PHE A 40 29.00 14.79 19.73
C PHE A 40 28.25 13.73 18.91
N SER A 41 28.95 13.13 17.96
CA SER A 41 28.43 12.13 17.00
C SER A 41 29.19 10.82 17.08
N ASP A 42 28.46 9.70 17.02
CA ASP A 42 29.01 8.33 16.87
C ASP A 42 29.00 7.83 15.41
N ILE A 43 28.83 8.75 14.45
CA ILE A 43 28.60 8.55 13.00
C ILE A 43 27.13 8.21 12.64
N ALA A 44 26.39 7.50 13.50
CA ALA A 44 24.99 7.10 13.26
C ALA A 44 23.96 7.96 14.02
N ASN A 45 24.35 8.53 15.14
CA ASN A 45 23.55 9.33 16.06
C ASN A 45 24.34 10.56 16.52
N TYR A 46 23.64 11.61 16.98
CA TYR A 46 24.24 12.68 17.76
C TYR A 46 23.46 12.98 19.05
N VAL A 47 24.18 13.47 20.04
CA VAL A 47 23.66 13.90 21.35
C VAL A 47 24.10 15.33 21.66
N GLN A 48 23.19 16.15 22.19
CA GLN A 48 23.53 17.46 22.72
C GLN A 48 24.10 17.33 24.13
N THR A 49 25.28 17.90 24.37
CA THR A 49 26.03 17.75 25.62
C THR A 49 26.46 19.10 26.19
N MET A 50 26.62 19.15 27.51
CA MET A 50 27.15 20.30 28.22
C MET A 50 28.59 20.02 28.65
N LEU A 51 29.52 20.94 28.40
CA LEU A 51 30.88 20.83 28.90
C LEU A 51 30.95 21.38 30.33
N ALA A 52 31.65 20.67 31.22
CA ALA A 52 31.97 21.17 32.55
C ALA A 52 33.02 22.29 32.48
N THR A 53 33.05 23.17 33.49
CA THR A 53 33.96 24.33 33.52
C THR A 53 35.44 23.97 33.45
N GLN A 54 35.82 22.76 33.90
CA GLN A 54 37.18 22.22 33.78
C GLN A 54 37.58 21.85 32.34
N VAL A 55 36.62 21.68 31.43
CA VAL A 55 36.84 21.42 30.00
C VAL A 55 36.86 22.71 29.17
N ASN A 56 36.34 23.83 29.70
CA ASN A 56 36.37 25.14 29.04
C ASN A 56 37.75 25.56 28.48
N PRO A 57 38.90 25.31 29.15
CA PRO A 57 40.20 25.68 28.61
C PRO A 57 40.48 25.05 27.24
N ALA A 58 40.01 23.83 26.98
CA ALA A 58 40.17 23.15 25.70
C ALA A 58 39.36 23.78 24.55
N VAL A 59 38.34 24.59 24.88
CA VAL A 59 37.60 25.39 23.89
C VAL A 59 38.26 26.77 23.73
N ALA A 60 38.73 27.36 24.83
CA ALA A 60 39.36 28.68 24.84
C ALA A 60 40.76 28.71 24.21
N ASP A 61 41.56 27.64 24.35
CA ASP A 61 42.82 27.45 23.62
C ASP A 61 42.60 26.97 22.16
N GLY A 62 41.37 26.60 21.81
CA GLY A 62 41.01 26.05 20.52
C GLY A 62 41.68 24.72 20.21
N SER A 63 41.94 23.87 21.21
CA SER A 63 42.30 22.48 20.99
C SER A 63 41.10 21.63 20.59
N LEU A 64 39.89 21.98 21.04
CA LEU A 64 38.61 21.37 20.65
C LEU A 64 37.86 22.25 19.64
N ARG A 65 37.77 21.80 18.37
CA ARG A 65 37.07 22.49 17.27
C ARG A 65 35.97 21.63 16.63
N LYS A 66 35.19 22.22 15.70
CA LYS A 66 34.30 21.47 14.80
C LYS A 66 35.15 20.53 13.94
N GLY A 67 34.75 19.26 13.84
CA GLY A 67 35.38 18.25 12.98
C GLY A 67 36.42 17.38 13.69
N CYS A 68 36.94 17.80 14.84
CA CYS A 68 37.89 17.03 15.65
C CYS A 68 37.25 15.77 16.26
N PHE A 69 38.08 14.76 16.52
CA PHE A 69 37.70 13.57 17.30
C PHE A 69 38.14 13.71 18.75
N VAL A 70 37.27 13.30 19.68
CA VAL A 70 37.57 13.25 21.11
C VAL A 70 37.32 11.87 21.68
N ARG A 71 38.12 11.48 22.67
CA ARG A 71 37.86 10.36 23.56
C ARG A 71 37.24 10.92 24.85
N LEU A 72 36.01 10.52 25.18
CA LEU A 72 35.36 10.97 26.41
C LEU A 72 35.83 10.11 27.59
N LYS A 73 36.51 10.73 28.57
CA LYS A 73 37.08 10.02 29.73
C LYS A 73 36.14 9.98 30.93
N SER A 74 35.35 11.03 31.11
CA SER A 74 34.38 11.10 32.20
C SER A 74 33.17 11.92 31.78
N PHE A 75 31.98 11.34 31.97
CA PHE A 75 30.71 11.94 31.62
C PHE A 75 29.59 11.44 32.52
N GLN A 76 28.55 12.26 32.70
CA GLN A 76 27.36 11.94 33.50
C GLN A 76 26.10 12.22 32.69
N SER A 77 25.04 11.43 32.92
CA SER A 77 23.73 11.61 32.27
C SER A 77 22.72 12.17 33.27
N ASN A 78 22.32 13.43 33.10
CA ASN A 78 21.32 14.08 33.95
C ASN A 78 20.00 14.29 33.17
N SER A 79 18.86 14.06 33.83
CA SER A 79 17.55 14.41 33.27
C SER A 79 17.17 15.83 33.70
N VAL A 80 16.86 16.70 32.73
CA VAL A 80 16.43 18.08 32.97
C VAL A 80 15.17 18.34 32.15
N LYS A 81 14.05 18.64 32.82
CA LYS A 81 12.73 18.86 32.19
C LYS A 81 12.34 17.73 31.21
N GLY A 82 12.48 16.48 31.65
CA GLY A 82 12.14 15.28 30.86
C GLY A 82 13.14 14.91 29.76
N LYS A 83 14.14 15.75 29.46
CA LYS A 83 15.18 15.44 28.47
C LYS A 83 16.47 14.97 29.16
N LYS A 84 16.98 13.80 28.78
CA LYS A 84 18.29 13.29 29.21
C LYS A 84 19.38 14.07 28.47
N ILE A 85 20.30 14.69 29.20
CA ILE A 85 21.41 15.50 28.70
C ILE A 85 22.71 14.91 29.23
N LEU A 86 23.70 14.74 28.35
CA LEU A 86 25.04 14.31 28.76
C LEU A 86 25.86 15.52 29.21
N ILE A 87 26.52 15.42 30.36
CA ILE A 87 27.49 16.39 30.85
C ILE A 87 28.87 15.76 30.73
N ILE A 88 29.76 16.36 29.95
CA ILE A 88 31.15 15.90 29.83
C ILE A 88 31.97 16.55 30.94
N LEU A 89 32.59 15.73 31.77
CA LEU A 89 33.50 16.14 32.83
C LEU A 89 34.95 16.14 32.36
N ASP A 90 35.36 15.16 31.55
CA ASP A 90 36.72 15.06 31.01
C ASP A 90 36.74 14.45 29.61
N LEU A 91 37.63 14.96 28.75
CA LEU A 91 37.84 14.51 27.37
C LEU A 91 39.29 14.71 26.91
N GLU A 92 39.72 13.89 25.96
CA GLU A 92 41.02 13.98 25.29
C GLU A 92 40.81 14.22 23.79
N VAL A 93 41.42 15.27 23.23
CA VAL A 93 41.34 15.55 21.78
C VAL A 93 42.38 14.72 21.02
N LEU A 94 41.92 13.85 20.13
CA LEU A 94 42.76 12.92 19.37
C LEU A 94 43.33 13.59 18.11
N LYS A 95 44.34 14.45 18.31
CA LYS A 95 45.01 15.21 17.24
C LYS A 95 45.53 14.34 16.08
N GLU A 96 45.86 13.08 16.35
CA GLU A 96 46.32 12.08 15.38
C GLU A 96 45.27 11.73 14.31
N LEU A 97 43.97 11.92 14.60
CA LEU A 97 42.87 11.61 13.67
C LEU A 97 42.48 12.80 12.77
N GLY A 98 43.11 13.96 12.95
CA GLY A 98 42.87 15.17 12.17
C GLY A 98 41.48 15.81 12.39
N GLU A 99 41.08 16.64 11.42
CA GLU A 99 39.78 17.29 11.36
C GLU A 99 39.04 16.81 10.10
N ALA A 100 37.77 16.43 10.23
CA ALA A 100 36.94 15.96 9.12
C ALA A 100 35.59 16.67 9.08
N GLU A 101 35.09 16.99 7.88
CA GLU A 101 33.77 17.60 7.72
C GLU A 101 32.64 16.56 7.85
N LYS A 102 32.24 16.32 9.12
CA LYS A 102 31.07 15.51 9.54
C LYS A 102 30.97 14.13 8.88
N ILE A 103 31.47 13.10 9.56
CA ILE A 103 31.35 11.72 9.08
C ILE A 103 29.92 11.19 9.31
N GLY A 104 29.29 10.74 8.23
CA GLY A 104 27.98 10.05 8.22
C GLY A 104 26.74 10.96 8.24
N GLU A 105 25.58 10.33 8.37
CA GLU A 105 24.28 10.98 8.57
C GLU A 105 23.76 10.78 10.01
N PRO A 106 24.45 11.29 11.04
CA PRO A 106 24.02 11.11 12.43
C PRO A 106 22.65 11.76 12.67
N LYS A 107 21.74 11.00 13.28
CA LYS A 107 20.38 11.44 13.62
C LYS A 107 20.24 11.80 15.10
N ALA A 108 19.24 12.61 15.44
CA ALA A 108 18.98 12.95 16.84
C ALA A 108 18.55 11.70 17.63
N LEU A 109 19.20 11.43 18.76
CA LEU A 109 18.82 10.30 19.62
C LEU A 109 17.59 10.67 20.46
N GLU A 110 16.40 10.41 19.93
CA GLU A 110 15.13 10.73 20.59
C GLU A 110 14.85 9.79 21.76
N VAL A 111 14.68 10.38 22.95
CA VAL A 111 14.22 9.68 24.15
C VAL A 111 12.73 9.94 24.32
N LYS A 112 11.90 8.89 24.20
CA LYS A 112 10.49 8.97 24.59
C LYS A 112 10.39 9.21 26.09
N ALA A 113 9.54 10.15 26.49
CA ALA A 113 9.14 10.31 27.87
C ALA A 113 8.14 9.21 28.27
N GLU A 114 8.25 8.75 29.50
CA GLU A 114 7.26 7.89 30.16
C GLU A 114 6.37 8.82 31.01
N GLU A 115 5.05 8.59 30.98
CA GLU A 115 4.08 9.42 31.71
C GLU A 115 3.86 8.85 33.12
N GLU A 116 4.31 9.56 34.16
CA GLU A 116 4.00 9.24 35.55
C GLU A 116 2.73 9.98 36.01
N GLU A 117 1.86 9.28 36.75
CA GLU A 117 0.66 9.85 37.35
C GLU A 117 1.01 10.79 38.51
N VAL A 118 0.38 11.97 38.56
CA VAL A 118 0.44 12.87 39.73
C VAL A 118 -0.97 13.19 40.22
N ALA A 119 -1.29 12.75 41.44
CA ALA A 119 -2.58 12.99 42.07
C ALA A 119 -2.74 14.45 42.54
N GLN A 120 -3.99 14.94 42.53
CA GLN A 120 -4.33 16.23 43.13
C GLN A 120 -4.32 16.18 44.66
N PRO A 121 -4.07 17.32 45.30
CA PRO A 121 -4.84 17.69 46.48
C PRO A 121 -5.41 19.13 46.40
N THR A 122 -6.75 19.21 46.49
CA THR A 122 -7.57 20.20 47.24
C THR A 122 -7.19 21.69 47.26
N ALA A 123 -8.18 22.55 46.94
CA ALA A 123 -8.13 24.01 47.06
C ALA A 123 -8.32 24.54 48.51
N ILE A 124 -8.07 25.85 48.74
CA ILE A 124 -8.96 26.79 49.47
C ILE A 124 -8.39 28.25 49.52
N SER A 125 -9.19 29.23 49.08
CA SER A 125 -9.22 30.69 49.44
C SER A 125 -7.96 31.60 49.36
N SER A 126 -8.06 32.95 49.23
CA SER A 126 -9.07 33.84 48.60
C SER A 126 -8.62 35.32 48.56
N ASN A 127 -8.97 36.02 47.48
CA ASN A 127 -9.39 37.43 47.37
C ASN A 127 -8.65 38.61 48.07
N GLY A 128 -8.29 39.62 47.24
CA GLY A 128 -8.40 41.05 47.57
C GLY A 128 -7.41 41.99 46.85
N PHE A 129 -7.69 43.26 46.55
CA PHE A 129 -8.97 44.00 46.47
C PHE A 129 -8.76 45.41 45.83
N TYR A 130 -9.46 45.72 44.72
CA TYR A 130 -9.72 47.07 44.12
C TYR A 130 -8.55 48.02 43.72
N GLY A 131 -8.79 48.85 42.68
CA GLY A 131 -7.98 50.06 42.37
C GLY A 131 -8.10 50.59 40.93
N ASN A 132 -8.49 51.86 40.75
CA ASN A 132 -8.68 52.51 39.44
C ASN A 132 -7.43 53.24 38.88
N LYS A 133 -7.51 53.60 37.59
CA LYS A 133 -6.88 54.76 36.90
C LYS A 133 -6.86 56.06 37.76
N VAL A 134 -6.01 57.08 37.58
CA VAL A 134 -4.96 57.49 36.59
C VAL A 134 -3.90 58.38 37.34
N GLU A 135 -2.89 59.12 36.80
CA GLU A 135 -2.56 59.65 35.46
C GLU A 135 -1.02 59.73 35.20
N ALA A 136 -0.43 60.91 34.93
CA ALA A 136 0.89 61.06 34.29
C ALA A 136 1.76 62.28 34.71
N ALA A 137 3.07 62.19 34.41
CA ALA A 137 4.06 63.28 34.18
C ALA A 137 4.54 64.13 35.41
N PRO A 138 5.61 65.00 35.33
CA PRO A 138 6.42 65.40 34.15
C PRO A 138 7.99 65.56 34.30
N SER A 139 8.68 65.54 33.15
CA SER A 139 9.84 66.36 32.66
C SER A 139 11.18 66.63 33.44
N GLN A 140 12.31 66.14 32.87
CA GLN A 140 13.58 66.84 32.45
C GLN A 140 14.46 67.62 33.49
N PRO A 141 15.69 68.15 33.17
CA PRO A 141 16.49 68.19 31.91
C PRO A 141 18.04 67.87 31.99
N ALA A 142 18.70 67.81 30.82
CA ALA A 142 20.12 68.22 30.52
C ALA A 142 21.33 67.42 31.12
N LYS A 143 22.56 67.41 30.55
CA LYS A 143 23.15 67.76 29.22
C LYS A 143 24.63 67.24 29.12
N ARG A 144 25.04 66.59 28.02
CA ARG A 144 26.29 66.90 27.25
C ARG A 144 26.29 66.23 25.86
N ALA A 145 27.32 66.48 25.04
CA ALA A 145 27.27 66.42 23.57
C ALA A 145 28.09 65.30 22.90
N GLN A 146 27.93 65.19 21.58
CA GLN A 146 28.38 64.16 20.64
C GLN A 146 29.90 64.13 20.34
N PRO A 147 30.41 63.03 19.77
CA PRO A 147 30.87 63.07 18.35
C PRO A 147 29.99 62.30 17.33
N ALA A 148 30.39 62.37 16.05
CA ALA A 148 29.64 61.91 14.88
C ALA A 148 29.54 60.37 14.72
N PRO A 149 28.57 59.84 13.92
CA PRO A 149 28.27 58.41 13.86
C PRO A 149 29.08 57.61 12.80
N PRO A 150 29.39 56.33 13.06
CA PRO A 150 29.69 55.34 12.02
C PRO A 150 28.39 54.84 11.33
N PRO A 151 28.48 54.20 10.15
CA PRO A 151 27.29 53.75 9.41
C PRO A 151 26.57 52.58 10.10
N ALA A 152 25.24 52.54 9.95
CA ALA A 152 24.39 51.54 10.59
C ALA A 152 24.28 50.24 9.78
N SER A 153 24.56 49.11 10.44
CA SER A 153 24.04 47.79 10.05
C SER A 153 23.74 47.03 11.35
N ALA A 154 22.45 46.85 11.66
CA ALA A 154 22.01 46.44 13.00
C ALA A 154 20.64 45.75 13.00
N HIS A 155 20.44 44.73 12.16
CA HIS A 155 19.32 43.81 12.36
C HIS A 155 19.50 43.07 13.69
N ALA A 156 18.43 42.99 14.49
CA ALA A 156 18.46 42.36 15.80
C ALA A 156 18.61 40.82 15.72
N THR A 157 18.82 40.18 16.87
CA THR A 157 18.87 38.71 16.99
C THR A 157 17.71 38.05 16.25
N ILE A 158 18.02 37.31 15.19
CA ILE A 158 17.02 36.64 14.36
C ILE A 158 16.47 35.41 15.12
N TYR A 159 15.14 35.30 15.15
CA TYR A 159 14.39 34.18 15.70
C TYR A 159 13.79 33.35 14.56
N PRO A 160 13.83 32.00 14.65
CA PRO A 160 13.07 31.15 13.76
C PRO A 160 11.58 31.20 14.09
N ILE A 161 10.72 31.05 13.08
CA ILE A 161 9.26 31.06 13.16
C ILE A 161 8.73 30.12 14.26
N GLU A 162 9.27 28.91 14.39
CA GLU A 162 8.85 27.93 15.41
C GLU A 162 9.09 28.42 16.86
N ALA A 163 10.06 29.32 17.08
CA ALA A 163 10.36 29.85 18.40
C ALA A 163 9.49 31.06 18.80
N ILE A 164 8.62 31.55 17.91
CA ILE A 164 7.78 32.73 18.16
C ILE A 164 6.54 32.31 18.95
N SER A 165 6.32 32.98 20.09
CA SER A 165 5.19 32.70 20.98
C SER A 165 4.56 34.00 21.51
N PRO A 166 3.33 33.94 22.06
CA PRO A 166 2.71 35.09 22.77
C PRO A 166 3.49 35.59 24.00
N TYR A 167 4.57 34.91 24.41
CA TYR A 167 5.41 35.29 25.55
C TYR A 167 6.73 35.98 25.13
N SER A 168 7.09 35.93 23.85
CA SER A 168 8.29 36.58 23.30
C SER A 168 7.96 37.96 22.74
N ASN A 169 8.21 39.01 23.54
CA ASN A 169 7.86 40.40 23.20
C ASN A 169 8.91 41.14 22.34
N LYS A 170 10.07 40.53 22.06
CA LYS A 170 11.12 41.09 21.20
C LYS A 170 11.74 40.01 20.32
N TRP A 171 11.53 40.10 19.01
CA TRP A 171 12.09 39.19 18.00
C TRP A 171 12.10 39.85 16.61
N THR A 172 12.97 39.36 15.74
CA THR A 172 12.99 39.63 14.29
C THR A 172 13.06 38.29 13.57
N MET A 173 12.24 38.04 12.55
CA MET A 173 12.39 36.86 11.68
C MET A 173 12.95 37.28 10.31
N LYS A 174 13.63 36.35 9.61
CA LYS A 174 14.01 36.45 8.18
C LYS A 174 13.18 35.42 7.44
N ALA A 175 12.14 35.85 6.70
CA ALA A 175 11.16 34.92 6.12
C ALA A 175 10.80 35.27 4.67
N ARG A 176 10.58 34.24 3.84
CA ARG A 176 10.10 34.37 2.45
C ARG A 176 8.58 34.49 2.44
N CYS A 177 8.04 35.49 1.75
CA CYS A 177 6.61 35.59 1.47
C CYS A 177 6.23 34.51 0.44
N THR A 178 5.56 33.45 0.86
CA THR A 178 5.18 32.33 -0.03
C THR A 178 3.84 32.53 -0.72
N GLN A 179 2.96 33.35 -0.13
CA GLN A 179 1.63 33.66 -0.67
C GLN A 179 1.09 34.96 -0.07
N LYS A 180 0.32 35.71 -0.86
CA LYS A 180 -0.34 36.97 -0.49
C LYS A 180 -1.80 36.96 -0.93
N SER A 181 -2.73 37.01 0.01
CA SER A 181 -4.16 37.09 -0.30
C SER A 181 -4.56 38.50 -0.75
N GLN A 182 -5.41 38.60 -1.77
CA GLN A 182 -6.10 39.84 -2.16
C GLN A 182 -6.78 40.53 -0.97
N ILE A 183 -6.88 41.87 -1.03
CA ILE A 183 -7.57 42.68 -0.01
C ILE A 183 -9.05 42.28 0.07
N LYS A 184 -9.55 42.06 1.29
CA LYS A 184 -10.95 41.72 1.59
C LYS A 184 -11.57 42.83 2.42
N THR A 185 -12.62 43.46 1.92
CA THR A 185 -13.45 44.42 2.66
C THR A 185 -14.61 43.74 3.37
N TRP A 186 -15.10 44.36 4.45
CA TRP A 186 -16.37 44.03 5.09
C TRP A 186 -17.05 45.33 5.57
N HIS A 187 -18.38 45.34 5.61
CA HIS A 187 -19.17 46.49 6.04
C HIS A 187 -20.10 46.09 7.19
N ASN A 188 -19.82 46.60 8.39
CA ASN A 188 -20.58 46.33 9.61
C ASN A 188 -21.32 47.59 10.09
N LYS A 189 -22.25 47.44 11.06
CA LYS A 189 -22.95 48.58 11.69
C LYS A 189 -22.03 49.63 12.34
N ASN A 190 -20.77 49.27 12.61
CA ASN A 190 -19.77 50.12 13.25
C ASN A 190 -18.71 50.64 12.25
N GLY A 191 -18.93 50.47 10.94
CA GLY A 191 -18.05 50.95 9.86
C GLY A 191 -17.63 49.88 8.86
N GLU A 192 -17.02 50.34 7.77
CA GLU A 192 -16.28 49.50 6.81
C GLU A 192 -14.86 49.22 7.33
N GLY A 193 -14.31 48.06 6.98
CA GLY A 193 -12.91 47.72 7.24
C GLY A 193 -12.34 46.79 6.16
N LYS A 194 -11.02 46.65 6.16
CA LYS A 194 -10.27 45.88 5.16
C LYS A 194 -9.14 45.07 5.79
N LEU A 195 -8.84 43.91 5.20
CA LEU A 195 -7.71 43.08 5.62
C LEU A 195 -7.03 42.42 4.43
N PHE A 196 -5.77 42.06 4.63
CA PHE A 196 -5.03 41.11 3.80
C PHE A 196 -4.25 40.15 4.72
N SER A 197 -3.77 39.04 4.15
CA SER A 197 -2.92 38.09 4.85
C SER A 197 -1.82 37.56 3.95
N VAL A 198 -0.67 37.26 4.54
CA VAL A 198 0.49 36.65 3.89
C VAL A 198 0.91 35.38 4.62
N ASN A 199 1.43 34.41 3.88
CA ASN A 199 2.12 33.26 4.44
C ASN A 199 3.63 33.48 4.34
N LEU A 200 4.35 33.14 5.40
CA LEU A 200 5.77 33.40 5.62
C LEU A 200 6.47 32.07 5.92
N LEU A 201 7.62 31.81 5.28
CA LEU A 201 8.41 30.59 5.40
C LEU A 201 9.86 30.89 5.81
N ASP A 202 10.42 30.11 6.74
CA ASP A 202 11.84 30.05 7.06
C ASP A 202 12.33 28.59 7.20
N ASP A 203 13.56 28.36 7.71
CA ASP A 203 14.12 27.02 7.95
C ASP A 203 13.36 26.17 8.98
N SER A 204 12.56 26.79 9.85
CA SER A 204 11.83 26.14 10.94
C SER A 204 10.39 25.82 10.59
N GLY A 205 9.72 26.64 9.77
CA GLY A 205 8.37 26.36 9.33
C GLY A 205 7.64 27.53 8.65
N GLU A 206 6.32 27.37 8.56
CA GLU A 206 5.42 28.35 7.95
C GLU A 206 4.57 29.03 9.03
N ILE A 207 4.34 30.35 8.91
CA ILE A 207 3.38 31.11 9.73
C ILE A 207 2.59 32.09 8.88
N ARG A 208 1.36 32.39 9.30
CA ARG A 208 0.49 33.36 8.64
C ARG A 208 0.51 34.68 9.39
N ALA A 209 0.63 35.78 8.65
CA ALA A 209 0.42 37.12 9.17
C ALA A 209 -0.79 37.80 8.53
N THR A 210 -1.48 38.67 9.26
CA THR A 210 -2.68 39.41 8.80
C THR A 210 -2.54 40.89 9.14
N GLY A 211 -2.74 41.76 8.14
CA GLY A 211 -2.83 43.21 8.31
C GLY A 211 -4.26 43.70 8.22
N PHE A 212 -4.66 44.62 9.10
CA PHE A 212 -6.00 45.21 9.16
C PHE A 212 -5.96 46.73 8.93
N ASN A 213 -6.97 47.26 8.25
CA ASN A 213 -7.22 48.68 8.01
C ASN A 213 -5.96 49.44 7.56
N ASP A 214 -5.43 50.36 8.37
CA ASP A 214 -4.25 51.17 8.09
C ASP A 214 -3.03 50.31 7.70
N GLN A 215 -2.86 49.14 8.35
CA GLN A 215 -1.78 48.20 8.05
C GLN A 215 -2.02 47.40 6.76
N CYS A 216 -3.26 47.37 6.27
CA CYS A 216 -3.55 46.82 4.95
C CYS A 216 -3.02 47.75 3.85
N ASP A 217 -3.11 49.07 4.00
CA ASP A 217 -2.58 49.99 2.97
C ASP A 217 -1.06 50.00 2.97
N MET A 218 -0.45 50.17 4.15
CA MET A 218 0.99 50.36 4.29
C MET A 218 1.82 49.11 3.89
N LEU A 219 1.35 47.90 4.26
CA LEU A 219 2.12 46.68 4.07
C LEU A 219 1.72 45.88 2.81
N TYR A 220 0.55 46.14 2.20
CA TYR A 220 0.12 45.37 1.03
C TYR A 220 1.01 45.65 -0.20
N GLU A 221 1.40 46.89 -0.47
CA GLU A 221 2.29 47.16 -1.62
C GLU A 221 3.72 46.66 -1.38
N LEU A 222 4.18 46.67 -0.12
CA LEU A 222 5.51 46.23 0.28
C LEU A 222 5.72 44.71 0.11
N PHE A 223 4.73 43.89 0.44
CA PHE A 223 4.81 42.43 0.32
C PHE A 223 4.65 41.95 -1.12
N GLN A 224 5.65 41.22 -1.62
CA GLN A 224 5.71 40.59 -2.93
C GLN A 224 5.98 39.10 -2.75
N GLU A 225 5.28 38.24 -3.48
CA GLU A 225 5.48 36.78 -3.40
C GLU A 225 6.89 36.40 -3.89
N GLY A 226 7.48 35.35 -3.30
CA GLY A 226 8.85 34.89 -3.56
C GLY A 226 9.96 35.72 -2.88
N SER A 227 9.69 36.99 -2.53
CA SER A 227 10.67 37.88 -1.87
C SER A 227 10.86 37.55 -0.38
N VAL A 228 12.05 37.85 0.15
CA VAL A 228 12.43 37.66 1.56
C VAL A 228 12.35 38.99 2.31
N TYR A 229 11.88 38.94 3.56
CA TYR A 229 11.67 40.10 4.43
C TYR A 229 12.21 39.86 5.83
N TYR A 230 12.77 40.90 6.43
CA TYR A 230 12.96 41.00 7.87
C TYR A 230 11.68 41.58 8.49
N ILE A 231 11.06 40.85 9.42
CA ILE A 231 9.83 41.28 10.11
C ILE A 231 10.13 41.32 11.60
N SER A 232 9.98 42.49 12.21
CA SER A 232 10.34 42.71 13.63
C SER A 232 9.12 43.05 14.49
N SER A 233 9.16 42.56 15.73
CA SER A 233 8.27 42.99 16.81
C SER A 233 8.31 44.52 16.99
N PRO A 234 7.18 45.19 17.28
CA PRO A 234 5.90 44.62 17.71
C PRO A 234 5.07 43.99 16.59
N CYS A 235 4.56 42.79 16.87
CA CYS A 235 3.60 42.02 16.09
C CYS A 235 2.79 41.20 17.09
N ARG A 236 1.47 41.12 16.93
CA ARG A 236 0.63 40.42 17.89
C ARG A 236 0.49 38.94 17.53
N VAL A 237 1.16 38.08 18.30
CA VAL A 237 1.03 36.63 18.19
C VAL A 237 -0.32 36.19 18.80
N GLN A 238 -1.16 35.53 18.02
CA GLN A 238 -2.44 34.95 18.43
C GLN A 238 -2.46 33.44 18.15
N ILE A 239 -3.41 32.72 18.73
CA ILE A 239 -3.67 31.31 18.36
C ILE A 239 -4.24 31.26 16.95
N ALA A 240 -3.69 30.38 16.10
CA ALA A 240 -4.04 30.25 14.69
C ALA A 240 -5.51 29.86 14.51
N LYS A 241 -6.23 30.63 13.69
CA LYS A 241 -7.62 30.36 13.34
C LYS A 241 -7.66 29.32 12.23
N LYS A 242 -7.38 28.05 12.57
CA LYS A 242 -7.28 26.90 11.62
C LYS A 242 -8.55 26.64 10.78
N GLN A 243 -9.67 27.32 11.06
CA GLN A 243 -10.84 27.39 10.17
C GLN A 243 -10.62 28.20 8.88
N PHE A 244 -9.60 29.08 8.87
CA PHE A 244 -9.30 30.00 7.77
C PHE A 244 -7.87 29.89 7.24
N SER A 245 -7.03 29.03 7.85
CA SER A 245 -5.60 28.86 7.56
C SER A 245 -5.27 27.39 7.37
N ASN A 246 -4.53 27.04 6.31
CA ASN A 246 -4.08 25.67 6.04
C ASN A 246 -2.75 25.33 6.74
N LEU A 247 -2.06 26.32 7.32
CA LEU A 247 -0.76 26.12 7.94
C LEU A 247 -0.90 25.30 9.23
N ASN A 248 -0.02 24.33 9.45
CA ASN A 248 -0.09 23.46 10.63
C ASN A 248 0.30 24.17 11.95
N ASN A 249 0.90 25.36 11.86
CA ASN A 249 1.32 26.19 12.99
C ASN A 249 0.15 26.50 13.94
N ASP A 250 0.39 26.46 15.26
CA ASP A 250 -0.60 26.78 16.29
C ASP A 250 -0.76 28.29 16.53
N TYR A 251 0.12 29.11 15.95
CA TYR A 251 0.07 30.58 16.06
C TYR A 251 -0.09 31.28 14.70
N GLU A 252 -0.72 32.45 14.74
CA GLU A 252 -0.80 33.41 13.64
C GLU A 252 -0.42 34.82 14.12
N LEU A 253 0.10 35.64 13.22
CA LEU A 253 0.53 37.00 13.50
C LEU A 253 -0.55 38.00 13.05
N THR A 254 -0.71 39.07 13.81
CA THR A 254 -1.40 40.28 13.38
C THR A 254 -0.41 41.44 13.39
N PHE A 255 -0.32 42.17 12.28
CA PHE A 255 0.50 43.37 12.18
C PHE A 255 -0.15 44.51 12.98
N GLU A 256 0.65 45.20 13.79
CA GLU A 256 0.24 46.36 14.58
C GLU A 256 0.84 47.63 13.96
N ARG A 257 0.48 48.83 14.45
CA ARG A 257 0.80 50.11 13.77
C ARG A 257 2.30 50.43 13.69
N ASP A 258 3.08 49.75 14.52
CA ASP A 258 4.50 49.89 14.77
C ASP A 258 5.29 48.63 14.37
N THR A 259 4.67 47.69 13.64
CA THR A 259 5.37 46.58 12.98
C THR A 259 6.37 47.09 11.95
N ILE A 260 7.64 46.68 12.07
CA ILE A 260 8.69 47.00 11.10
C ILE A 260 8.84 45.83 10.13
N VAL A 261 8.73 46.12 8.83
CA VAL A 261 8.97 45.18 7.72
C VAL A 261 9.98 45.79 6.76
N GLU A 262 11.10 45.10 6.54
CA GLU A 262 12.18 45.52 5.65
C GLU A 262 12.42 44.42 4.61
N LYS A 263 12.68 44.76 3.34
CA LYS A 263 12.97 43.76 2.29
C LYS A 263 14.44 43.35 2.38
N ALA A 264 14.72 42.05 2.42
CA ALA A 264 16.08 41.53 2.50
C ALA A 264 16.72 41.42 1.10
N GLU A 265 17.97 41.87 0.96
CA GLU A 265 18.71 41.78 -0.30
C GLU A 265 19.27 40.36 -0.55
N GLU A 266 19.59 39.62 0.51
CA GLU A 266 20.12 38.24 0.45
C GLU A 266 19.01 37.18 0.36
N GLN A 267 18.82 36.59 -0.82
CA GLN A 267 17.79 35.56 -1.05
C GLN A 267 18.25 34.10 -0.87
N ASN A 268 19.56 33.87 -0.74
CA ASN A 268 20.17 32.52 -0.74
C ASN A 268 19.90 31.72 0.55
N ASP A 269 19.56 32.43 1.61
CA ASP A 269 19.70 32.00 3.01
C ASP A 269 18.34 31.61 3.64
N VAL A 270 17.30 31.42 2.82
CA VAL A 270 15.93 31.09 3.25
C VAL A 270 15.36 30.05 2.28
N PRO A 271 14.82 28.91 2.76
CA PRO A 271 14.52 27.77 1.90
C PRO A 271 13.51 28.07 0.79
N GLN A 272 13.62 27.26 -0.27
CA GLN A 272 12.62 27.17 -1.33
C GLN A 272 11.40 26.39 -0.85
N ILE A 273 10.26 26.62 -1.50
CA ILE A 273 8.99 25.96 -1.17
C ILE A 273 9.14 24.44 -1.37
N ARG A 274 9.07 23.67 -0.28
CA ARG A 274 9.07 22.21 -0.34
C ARG A 274 7.66 21.72 -0.68
N TYR A 275 7.57 20.78 -1.63
CA TYR A 275 6.34 20.08 -1.98
C TYR A 275 6.35 18.69 -1.37
N ASN A 276 5.19 18.20 -0.90
CA ASN A 276 5.01 16.81 -0.46
C ASN A 276 4.05 16.09 -1.41
N PHE A 277 4.53 15.79 -2.62
CA PHE A 277 3.69 15.28 -3.71
C PHE A 277 3.09 13.91 -3.41
N THR A 278 1.76 13.81 -3.51
CA THR A 278 1.04 12.53 -3.59
C THR A 278 0.81 12.16 -5.05
N THR A 279 1.01 10.89 -5.43
CA THR A 279 0.74 10.43 -6.81
C THR A 279 -0.76 10.41 -7.11
N VAL A 280 -1.13 10.48 -8.38
CA VAL A 280 -2.53 10.48 -8.83
C VAL A 280 -3.23 9.16 -8.51
N ALA A 281 -2.50 8.04 -8.45
CA ALA A 281 -3.02 6.78 -7.92
C ALA A 281 -3.25 6.83 -6.40
N ASP A 282 -2.29 7.35 -5.63
CA ASP A 282 -2.36 7.42 -4.16
C ASP A 282 -3.47 8.33 -3.64
N LEU A 283 -3.96 9.29 -4.45
CA LEU A 283 -5.18 10.07 -4.17
C LEU A 283 -6.41 9.20 -3.88
N GLN A 284 -6.43 7.92 -4.31
CA GLN A 284 -7.47 6.97 -3.93
C GLN A 284 -7.46 6.65 -2.42
N THR A 285 -6.28 6.66 -1.78
CA THR A 285 -6.12 6.36 -0.34
C THR A 285 -6.32 7.59 0.56
N VAL A 286 -6.09 8.80 0.03
CA VAL A 286 -6.25 10.06 0.77
C VAL A 286 -7.71 10.29 1.17
N GLU A 287 -7.98 10.73 2.40
CA GLU A 287 -9.36 10.97 2.85
C GLU A 287 -10.01 12.17 2.14
N LYS A 288 -11.34 12.22 2.16
CA LYS A 288 -12.11 13.33 1.59
C LYS A 288 -11.83 14.62 2.36
N ASP A 289 -11.82 15.76 1.65
CA ASP A 289 -11.61 17.10 2.19
C ASP A 289 -10.20 17.35 2.80
N THR A 290 -9.29 16.36 2.74
CA THR A 290 -7.86 16.53 3.03
C THR A 290 -7.16 17.39 1.99
N THR A 291 -6.17 18.18 2.42
CA THR A 291 -5.28 18.96 1.55
C THR A 291 -3.97 18.22 1.29
N THR A 292 -3.53 18.17 0.03
CA THR A 292 -2.27 17.56 -0.40
C THR A 292 -1.58 18.42 -1.48
N ASP A 293 -0.32 18.10 -1.80
CA ASP A 293 0.40 18.66 -2.95
C ASP A 293 0.38 17.62 -4.08
N VAL A 294 0.23 18.06 -5.33
CA VAL A 294 0.14 17.17 -6.53
C VAL A 294 0.92 17.79 -7.68
N ILE A 295 1.60 16.95 -8.46
CA ILE A 295 2.27 17.34 -9.71
C ILE A 295 1.81 16.41 -10.84
N GLY A 296 1.63 16.95 -12.04
CA GLY A 296 1.27 16.16 -13.21
C GLY A 296 1.43 16.94 -14.51
N VAL A 297 1.41 16.21 -15.61
CA VAL A 297 1.37 16.74 -16.97
C VAL A 297 -0.06 17.17 -17.31
N LEU A 298 -0.20 18.34 -17.91
CA LEU A 298 -1.49 18.91 -18.30
C LEU A 298 -2.01 18.23 -19.58
N LYS A 299 -3.01 17.34 -19.44
CA LYS A 299 -3.55 16.54 -20.55
C LYS A 299 -4.73 17.21 -21.27
N ASP A 300 -5.48 18.07 -20.58
CA ASP A 300 -6.65 18.76 -21.10
C ASP A 300 -6.98 20.02 -20.28
N VAL A 301 -7.56 21.03 -20.93
CA VAL A 301 -7.92 22.34 -20.35
C VAL A 301 -9.31 22.73 -20.83
N GLY A 302 -10.29 22.67 -19.93
CA GLY A 302 -11.66 23.10 -20.22
C GLY A 302 -11.79 24.62 -20.30
N GLU A 303 -12.93 25.08 -20.83
CA GLU A 303 -13.28 26.50 -20.88
C GLU A 303 -13.60 27.08 -19.48
N THR A 304 -13.54 28.41 -19.34
CA THR A 304 -14.04 29.07 -18.13
C THR A 304 -15.57 29.02 -18.10
N SER A 305 -16.11 28.44 -17.04
CA SER A 305 -17.53 28.44 -16.70
C SER A 305 -17.77 29.31 -15.47
N GLN A 306 -18.94 29.94 -15.35
CA GLN A 306 -19.31 30.69 -14.14
C GLN A 306 -20.39 29.93 -13.36
N ILE A 307 -20.22 29.76 -12.04
CA ILE A 307 -21.21 29.11 -11.18
C ILE A 307 -21.62 30.01 -10.02
N THR A 308 -22.91 30.02 -9.69
CA THR A 308 -23.44 30.77 -8.54
C THR A 308 -23.41 29.91 -7.28
N SER A 309 -22.79 30.42 -6.22
CA SER A 309 -22.70 29.74 -4.92
C SER A 309 -24.07 29.57 -4.27
N LYS A 310 -24.46 28.33 -3.97
CA LYS A 310 -25.72 28.01 -3.28
C LYS A 310 -25.81 28.53 -1.84
N SER A 311 -24.68 28.84 -1.20
CA SER A 311 -24.64 29.31 0.19
C SER A 311 -24.44 30.82 0.35
N THR A 312 -23.91 31.50 -0.67
CA THR A 312 -23.59 32.95 -0.61
C THR A 312 -24.20 33.77 -1.74
N GLY A 313 -24.87 33.15 -2.73
CA GLY A 313 -25.53 33.84 -3.85
C GLY A 313 -24.59 34.53 -4.85
N LYS A 314 -23.27 34.52 -4.60
CA LYS A 314 -22.28 35.17 -5.47
C LYS A 314 -21.85 34.27 -6.64
N PRO A 315 -21.65 34.82 -7.84
CA PRO A 315 -21.01 34.11 -8.94
C PRO A 315 -19.51 33.92 -8.66
N TYR A 316 -18.98 32.80 -9.14
CA TYR A 316 -17.55 32.46 -9.11
C TYR A 316 -17.17 31.83 -10.45
N ASP A 317 -16.09 32.34 -11.06
CA ASP A 317 -15.51 31.74 -12.25
C ASP A 317 -14.77 30.44 -11.89
N LYS A 318 -14.86 29.45 -12.77
CA LYS A 318 -14.39 28.08 -12.56
C LYS A 318 -13.87 27.51 -13.87
N ARG A 319 -12.65 26.96 -13.87
CA ARG A 319 -12.12 26.17 -14.99
C ARG A 319 -11.71 24.78 -14.49
N GLU A 320 -12.01 23.74 -15.28
CA GLU A 320 -11.52 22.38 -15.03
C GLU A 320 -10.30 22.09 -15.92
N ILE A 321 -9.32 21.36 -15.36
CA ILE A 321 -8.16 20.85 -16.08
C ILE A 321 -7.97 19.36 -15.76
N THR A 322 -7.33 18.61 -16.65
CA THR A 322 -7.00 17.20 -16.43
C THR A 322 -5.49 17.03 -16.30
N LEU A 323 -5.06 16.40 -15.21
CA LEU A 323 -3.65 16.06 -14.93
C LEU A 323 -3.43 14.55 -15.02
N VAL A 324 -2.24 14.16 -15.49
CA VAL A 324 -1.75 12.76 -15.52
C VAL A 324 -0.34 12.71 -14.94
N ASP A 325 -0.01 11.64 -14.22
CA ASP A 325 1.35 11.36 -13.74
C ASP A 325 1.83 9.98 -14.19
N ASN A 326 3.01 9.58 -13.70
CA ASN A 326 3.66 8.32 -14.04
C ASN A 326 2.94 7.06 -13.53
N THR A 327 1.81 7.18 -12.83
CA THR A 327 0.93 6.05 -12.49
C THR A 327 -0.07 5.73 -13.60
N GLY A 328 -0.18 6.59 -14.63
CA GLY A 328 -1.11 6.43 -15.74
C GLY A 328 -2.57 6.80 -15.43
N PHE A 329 -2.89 7.18 -14.19
CA PHE A 329 -4.21 7.69 -13.82
C PHE A 329 -4.37 9.15 -14.21
N SER A 330 -5.60 9.55 -14.55
CA SER A 330 -5.97 10.93 -14.84
C SER A 330 -6.92 11.50 -13.78
N VAL A 331 -6.59 12.67 -13.22
CA VAL A 331 -7.44 13.38 -12.25
C VAL A 331 -7.89 14.74 -12.78
N ARG A 332 -9.15 15.09 -12.52
CA ARG A 332 -9.68 16.43 -12.80
C ARG A 332 -9.41 17.35 -11.61
N LEU A 333 -8.81 18.50 -11.89
CA LEU A 333 -8.56 19.57 -10.93
C LEU A 333 -9.36 20.81 -11.31
N THR A 334 -10.01 21.44 -10.33
CA THR A 334 -10.75 22.70 -10.50
C THR A 334 -9.95 23.89 -9.99
N ILE A 335 -9.77 24.90 -10.84
CA ILE A 335 -9.24 26.23 -10.47
C ILE A 335 -10.36 27.28 -10.48
N TRP A 336 -10.19 28.36 -9.72
CA TRP A 336 -11.26 29.30 -9.36
C TRP A 336 -10.87 30.78 -9.53
N GLY A 337 -11.86 31.63 -9.81
CA GLY A 337 -11.75 33.09 -9.80
C GLY A 337 -10.69 33.63 -10.77
N ALA A 338 -9.91 34.62 -10.32
CA ALA A 338 -8.88 35.25 -11.14
C ALA A 338 -7.90 34.23 -11.77
N THR A 339 -7.50 33.20 -11.01
CA THR A 339 -6.62 32.12 -11.49
C THR A 339 -7.27 31.30 -12.60
N ALA A 340 -8.60 31.11 -12.58
CA ALA A 340 -9.32 30.45 -13.67
C ALA A 340 -9.37 31.30 -14.96
N ASN A 341 -9.23 32.62 -14.84
CA ASN A 341 -9.27 33.55 -15.98
C ASN A 341 -7.87 33.82 -16.56
N SER A 342 -6.83 33.90 -15.72
CA SER A 342 -5.44 34.10 -16.14
C SER A 342 -4.70 32.81 -16.54
N PHE A 343 -5.26 31.62 -16.27
CA PHE A 343 -4.65 30.35 -16.64
C PHE A 343 -4.40 30.27 -18.14
N SER A 344 -3.12 30.22 -18.51
CA SER A 344 -2.62 30.06 -19.87
C SER A 344 -1.39 29.17 -19.81
N ALA A 345 -1.58 27.89 -20.11
CA ALA A 345 -0.55 26.87 -20.18
C ALA A 345 -0.89 25.95 -21.36
N SER A 346 0.13 25.53 -22.11
CA SER A 346 -0.05 24.53 -23.17
C SER A 346 -0.44 23.19 -22.54
N PRO A 347 -1.27 22.37 -23.20
CA PRO A 347 -1.22 20.93 -22.99
C PRO A 347 0.25 20.46 -23.06
N GLU A 348 0.58 19.41 -22.32
CA GLU A 348 1.95 18.86 -22.17
C GLU A 348 2.90 19.66 -21.25
N SER A 349 2.56 20.90 -20.85
CA SER A 349 3.25 21.55 -19.71
C SER A 349 3.05 20.77 -18.40
N ILE A 350 4.07 20.78 -17.54
CA ILE A 350 4.00 20.20 -16.20
C ILE A 350 3.51 21.25 -15.23
N VAL A 351 2.57 20.90 -14.36
CA VAL A 351 2.04 21.84 -13.37
C VAL A 351 2.08 21.21 -11.98
N ALA A 352 2.79 21.88 -11.08
CA ALA A 352 2.82 21.55 -9.65
C ALA A 352 1.79 22.41 -8.91
N PHE A 353 1.01 21.77 -8.05
CA PHE A 353 0.00 22.41 -7.21
C PHE A 353 0.31 22.14 -5.74
N LYS A 354 0.31 23.20 -4.92
CA LYS A 354 0.42 23.12 -3.47
C LYS A 354 -0.94 23.30 -2.81
N GLY A 355 -1.26 22.49 -1.80
CA GLY A 355 -2.47 22.68 -0.98
C GLY A 355 -3.81 22.49 -1.72
N VAL A 356 -3.90 21.53 -2.63
CA VAL A 356 -5.15 21.16 -3.31
C VAL A 356 -6.00 20.27 -2.40
N LYS A 357 -7.32 20.51 -2.36
CA LYS A 357 -8.26 19.72 -1.57
C LYS A 357 -8.80 18.54 -2.38
N VAL A 358 -8.77 17.34 -1.79
CA VAL A 358 -9.34 16.12 -2.37
C VAL A 358 -10.86 16.08 -2.20
N SER A 359 -11.56 15.73 -3.27
CA SER A 359 -13.01 15.58 -3.36
C SER A 359 -13.38 14.20 -3.91
N ASP A 360 -14.63 13.81 -3.67
CA ASP A 360 -15.27 12.55 -4.06
C ASP A 360 -16.22 12.71 -5.27
N PHE A 361 -16.24 13.89 -5.92
CA PHE A 361 -17.11 14.13 -7.07
C PHE A 361 -16.57 13.46 -8.33
N GLY A 362 -17.31 12.46 -8.83
CA GLY A 362 -17.03 11.79 -10.10
C GLY A 362 -15.80 10.86 -10.08
N GLY A 363 -15.47 10.30 -8.92
CA GLY A 363 -14.23 9.61 -8.63
C GLY A 363 -13.46 10.36 -7.53
N ARG A 364 -12.12 10.31 -7.56
CA ARG A 364 -11.32 11.32 -6.88
C ARG A 364 -11.15 12.53 -7.80
N SER A 365 -11.38 13.72 -7.27
CA SER A 365 -11.18 15.00 -7.96
C SER A 365 -10.49 15.99 -7.05
N LEU A 366 -9.84 17.00 -7.62
CA LEU A 366 -9.07 18.01 -6.89
C LEU A 366 -9.73 19.39 -7.03
N SER A 367 -9.61 20.21 -6.00
CA SER A 367 -9.93 21.63 -6.05
C SER A 367 -8.78 22.42 -5.50
N LEU A 368 -8.26 23.38 -6.28
CA LEU A 368 -7.34 24.38 -5.75
C LEU A 368 -8.09 25.21 -4.69
N LEU A 369 -7.45 25.42 -3.53
CA LEU A 369 -7.97 26.31 -2.49
C LEU A 369 -7.47 27.74 -2.74
N SER A 370 -8.14 28.73 -2.14
CA SER A 370 -7.65 30.13 -2.16
C SER A 370 -6.34 30.35 -1.38
N SER A 371 -5.90 29.33 -0.65
CA SER A 371 -4.61 29.18 0.02
C SER A 371 -3.64 28.24 -0.71
N GLY A 372 -4.04 27.63 -1.83
CA GLY A 372 -3.15 26.82 -2.66
C GLY A 372 -2.35 27.68 -3.65
N SER A 373 -1.20 27.16 -4.10
CA SER A 373 -0.39 27.78 -5.15
C SER A 373 -0.22 26.84 -6.35
N MET A 374 0.15 27.41 -7.50
CA MET A 374 0.34 26.71 -8.76
C MET A 374 1.64 27.20 -9.40
N THR A 375 2.45 26.29 -9.93
CA THR A 375 3.67 26.62 -10.67
C THR A 375 3.72 25.78 -11.94
N ILE A 376 3.86 26.47 -13.08
CA ILE A 376 3.97 25.86 -14.41
C ILE A 376 5.46 25.63 -14.69
N ASP A 377 5.78 24.45 -15.20
CA ASP A 377 7.11 23.94 -15.54
C ASP A 377 8.22 24.28 -14.51
N PRO A 378 8.04 23.88 -13.23
CA PRO A 378 9.00 24.15 -12.17
C PRO A 378 10.31 23.37 -12.36
N ASP A 379 11.45 24.01 -12.08
CA ASP A 379 12.77 23.39 -12.13
C ASP A 379 13.05 22.53 -10.88
N ILE A 380 12.42 21.35 -10.85
CA ILE A 380 12.51 20.38 -9.74
C ILE A 380 12.66 18.95 -10.28
N GLY A 381 13.32 18.09 -9.51
CA GLY A 381 13.65 16.72 -9.93
C GLY A 381 12.44 15.88 -10.34
N GLU A 382 11.29 16.09 -9.70
CA GLU A 382 10.03 15.41 -10.00
C GLU A 382 9.43 15.86 -11.34
N ALA A 383 9.59 17.14 -11.71
CA ALA A 383 9.15 17.65 -13.00
C ALA A 383 10.03 17.10 -14.14
N HIS A 384 11.35 17.08 -13.98
CA HIS A 384 12.26 16.48 -14.95
C HIS A 384 12.00 14.98 -15.14
N LYS A 385 11.72 14.24 -14.05
CA LYS A 385 11.28 12.83 -14.11
C LYS A 385 9.96 12.67 -14.85
N LEU A 386 8.96 13.53 -14.58
CA LEU A 386 7.65 13.45 -15.22
C LEU A 386 7.68 13.84 -16.70
N ARG A 387 8.56 14.77 -17.11
CA ARG A 387 8.77 15.12 -18.52
C ARG A 387 9.36 13.93 -19.27
N GLY A 388 10.54 13.45 -18.84
CA GLY A 388 11.17 12.28 -19.45
C GLY A 388 10.34 10.99 -19.36
N TRP A 389 9.44 10.87 -18.38
CA TRP A 389 8.43 9.81 -18.35
C TRP A 389 7.33 10.00 -19.40
N TYR A 390 6.74 11.19 -19.51
CA TYR A 390 5.67 11.46 -20.46
C TYR A 390 6.16 11.38 -21.92
N ASP A 391 7.38 11.87 -22.18
CA ASP A 391 8.06 11.74 -23.47
C ASP A 391 8.32 10.26 -23.84
N ALA A 392 8.44 9.35 -22.86
CA ALA A 392 8.72 7.92 -23.06
C ALA A 392 7.50 6.99 -22.95
N GLN A 393 6.43 7.40 -22.26
CA GLN A 393 5.27 6.58 -21.87
C GLN A 393 3.91 7.29 -21.87
N GLY A 394 3.84 8.59 -22.18
CA GLY A 394 2.67 9.47 -21.95
C GLY A 394 1.38 9.10 -22.70
N ASP A 395 1.46 8.22 -23.70
CA ASP A 395 0.29 7.54 -24.27
C ASP A 395 0.56 6.03 -24.39
N SER A 396 -0.23 5.23 -23.66
CA SER A 396 -0.06 3.77 -23.61
C SER A 396 -0.69 3.14 -24.86
N TYR A 397 0.12 3.04 -25.91
CA TYR A 397 -0.26 2.48 -27.21
C TYR A 397 -0.77 1.04 -27.09
N LYS A 398 -2.08 0.86 -27.32
CA LYS A 398 -2.72 -0.46 -27.36
C LYS A 398 -2.62 -1.07 -28.74
N THR A 399 -2.45 -2.39 -28.78
CA THR A 399 -2.53 -3.20 -30.00
C THR A 399 -3.98 -3.45 -30.40
N ILE A 400 -4.23 -3.76 -31.67
CA ILE A 400 -5.57 -4.04 -32.20
C ILE A 400 -6.20 -5.28 -31.55
N ALA A 401 -5.40 -6.29 -31.18
CA ALA A 401 -5.87 -7.41 -30.38
C ALA A 401 -6.35 -6.95 -28.99
N GLN A 402 -5.56 -6.19 -28.24
CA GLN A 402 -5.95 -5.67 -26.92
C GLN A 402 -7.24 -4.82 -26.98
N VAL A 403 -7.39 -3.96 -28.00
CA VAL A 403 -8.61 -3.15 -28.21
C VAL A 403 -9.86 -4.02 -28.39
N ARG A 404 -9.72 -5.21 -29.00
CA ARG A 404 -10.81 -6.20 -29.18
C ARG A 404 -11.04 -7.05 -27.92
N GLU A 405 -9.96 -7.52 -27.28
CA GLU A 405 -9.99 -8.39 -26.09
C GLU A 405 -10.52 -7.67 -24.85
N GLU A 406 -10.14 -6.40 -24.65
CA GLU A 406 -10.68 -5.53 -23.59
C GLU A 406 -12.11 -5.04 -23.87
N GLN A 407 -12.65 -5.29 -25.07
CA GLN A 407 -13.99 -4.88 -25.51
C GLN A 407 -14.24 -3.36 -25.41
N LEU A 408 -13.21 -2.54 -25.69
CA LEU A 408 -13.30 -1.08 -25.62
C LEU A 408 -14.43 -0.55 -26.50
N GLY A 409 -15.32 0.26 -25.92
CA GLY A 409 -16.53 0.80 -26.54
C GLY A 409 -17.80 -0.05 -26.37
N MET A 410 -17.77 -1.18 -25.63
CA MET A 410 -18.98 -1.91 -25.25
C MET A 410 -19.68 -1.37 -23.99
N SER A 411 -19.12 -0.36 -23.31
CA SER A 411 -19.78 0.31 -22.18
C SER A 411 -20.67 1.47 -22.64
N ASP A 412 -21.60 1.91 -21.79
CA ASP A 412 -22.41 3.13 -22.01
C ASP A 412 -21.58 4.42 -22.12
N LYS A 413 -20.29 4.37 -21.77
CA LYS A 413 -19.35 5.49 -21.86
C LYS A 413 -18.39 5.28 -23.05
N PRO A 414 -18.04 6.35 -23.77
CA PRO A 414 -17.05 6.26 -24.82
C PRO A 414 -15.65 6.05 -24.23
N ASP A 415 -14.98 4.99 -24.67
CA ASP A 415 -13.61 4.68 -24.28
C ASP A 415 -12.61 5.37 -25.24
N TYR A 416 -11.47 5.79 -24.71
CA TYR A 416 -10.43 6.48 -25.46
C TYR A 416 -9.10 5.75 -25.32
N PHE A 417 -8.40 5.55 -26.43
CA PHE A 417 -7.11 4.87 -26.49
C PHE A 417 -6.30 5.36 -27.68
N SER A 418 -5.00 5.12 -27.68
CA SER A 418 -4.14 5.37 -28.85
C SER A 418 -3.55 4.06 -29.37
N MET A 419 -3.37 3.95 -30.68
CA MET A 419 -2.79 2.79 -31.37
C MET A 419 -1.74 3.23 -32.40
N LYS A 420 -0.81 2.33 -32.74
CA LYS A 420 0.13 2.50 -33.85
C LYS A 420 -0.23 1.48 -34.93
N ALA A 421 -0.64 1.95 -36.09
CA ALA A 421 -1.14 1.08 -37.15
C ALA A 421 -0.84 1.64 -38.55
N THR A 422 -0.77 0.74 -39.54
CA THR A 422 -0.58 1.05 -40.95
C THR A 422 -1.94 1.08 -41.64
N VAL A 423 -2.20 2.09 -42.48
CA VAL A 423 -3.39 2.11 -43.35
C VAL A 423 -3.20 1.04 -44.43
N ILE A 424 -3.97 -0.05 -44.41
CA ILE A 424 -3.97 -1.02 -45.51
C ILE A 424 -4.81 -0.50 -46.67
N TYR A 425 -6.01 0.00 -46.35
CA TYR A 425 -7.04 0.28 -47.35
C TYR A 425 -7.97 1.40 -46.91
N ILE A 426 -8.10 2.43 -47.75
CA ILE A 426 -9.11 3.48 -47.65
C ILE A 426 -10.28 3.10 -48.57
N LYS A 427 -11.52 3.17 -48.07
CA LYS A 427 -12.70 2.80 -48.86
C LYS A 427 -13.04 3.89 -49.89
N GLN A 428 -12.96 3.52 -51.18
CA GLN A 428 -13.11 4.44 -52.33
C GLN A 428 -14.55 4.60 -52.86
N ASP A 429 -15.55 3.95 -52.26
CA ASP A 429 -16.95 4.10 -52.70
C ASP A 429 -17.51 5.49 -52.33
N SER A 430 -18.73 5.81 -52.80
CA SER A 430 -19.40 7.11 -52.62
C SER A 430 -19.74 7.50 -51.16
N THR A 431 -19.04 6.94 -50.17
CA THR A 431 -19.12 7.26 -48.74
C THR A 431 -17.84 7.88 -48.18
N TRP A 432 -16.82 8.18 -49.00
CA TRP A 432 -15.56 8.80 -48.52
C TRP A 432 -15.71 10.27 -48.10
N SER A 433 -16.67 11.00 -48.69
CA SER A 433 -17.02 12.39 -48.34
C SER A 433 -18.53 12.65 -48.38
N TYR A 434 -18.94 13.81 -47.88
CA TYR A 434 -20.30 14.31 -48.03
C TYR A 434 -20.32 15.84 -48.26
N PRO A 435 -21.31 16.37 -48.99
CA PRO A 435 -21.48 17.81 -49.16
C PRO A 435 -22.08 18.43 -47.89
N ALA A 436 -21.41 19.44 -47.33
CA ALA A 436 -21.75 20.14 -46.09
C ALA A 436 -22.16 21.60 -46.34
N CYS A 437 -22.78 22.22 -45.33
CA CYS A 437 -23.26 23.59 -45.36
C CYS A 437 -22.11 24.61 -45.20
N LEU A 438 -22.15 25.68 -46.01
CA LEU A 438 -21.14 26.74 -46.06
C LEU A 438 -21.28 27.82 -44.97
N SER A 439 -22.15 27.62 -43.97
CA SER A 439 -22.36 28.58 -42.88
C SER A 439 -21.38 28.32 -41.74
N GLU A 440 -20.82 29.38 -41.15
CA GLU A 440 -19.92 29.27 -39.98
C GLU A 440 -20.53 28.38 -38.88
N ASN A 441 -19.73 27.43 -38.38
CA ASN A 441 -20.11 26.43 -37.38
C ASN A 441 -21.23 25.44 -37.78
N CYS A 442 -21.66 25.37 -39.06
CA CYS A 442 -22.77 24.53 -39.52
C CYS A 442 -22.34 23.26 -40.28
N ASN A 443 -21.80 22.25 -39.60
CA ASN A 443 -21.24 21.04 -40.25
C ASN A 443 -22.27 20.03 -40.83
N LYS A 444 -23.57 20.41 -40.90
CA LYS A 444 -24.68 19.56 -41.35
C LYS A 444 -24.58 19.28 -42.87
N LYS A 445 -24.91 18.05 -43.28
CA LYS A 445 -25.03 17.66 -44.70
C LYS A 445 -26.10 18.54 -45.39
N VAL A 446 -25.80 18.98 -46.61
CA VAL A 446 -26.75 19.66 -47.51
C VAL A 446 -27.30 18.70 -48.56
N THR A 447 -28.46 19.08 -49.12
CA THR A 447 -29.13 18.38 -50.21
C THR A 447 -29.36 19.34 -51.37
N GLU A 448 -29.09 18.89 -52.58
CA GLU A 448 -29.46 19.61 -53.79
C GLU A 448 -30.98 19.51 -53.99
N MET A 449 -31.64 20.64 -54.22
CA MET A 449 -33.08 20.71 -54.50
C MET A 449 -33.34 20.96 -55.99
N ASP A 450 -32.63 21.93 -56.55
CA ASP A 450 -32.56 22.27 -57.96
C ASP A 450 -31.07 22.29 -58.36
N PRO A 451 -30.69 22.07 -59.64
CA PRO A 451 -29.28 22.04 -60.05
C PRO A 451 -28.51 23.30 -59.62
N GLY A 452 -27.48 23.11 -58.80
CA GLY A 452 -26.68 24.20 -58.22
C GLY A 452 -27.28 24.87 -56.96
N GLN A 453 -28.38 24.37 -56.40
CA GLN A 453 -29.01 24.91 -55.19
C GLN A 453 -29.01 23.92 -54.03
N TRP A 454 -28.14 24.14 -53.06
CA TRP A 454 -27.84 23.23 -51.96
C TRP A 454 -28.41 23.73 -50.63
N ARG A 455 -29.50 23.12 -50.15
CA ARG A 455 -30.19 23.54 -48.90
C ARG A 455 -29.64 22.82 -47.67
N CYS A 456 -29.47 23.57 -46.59
CA CYS A 456 -29.16 23.07 -45.24
C CYS A 456 -30.41 23.13 -44.34
N GLU A 457 -30.95 21.98 -43.93
CA GLU A 457 -32.11 21.93 -43.02
C GLU A 457 -31.85 22.56 -41.64
N MET A 458 -30.60 22.56 -41.16
CA MET A 458 -30.26 23.01 -39.80
C MET A 458 -30.04 24.52 -39.70
N CYS A 459 -29.55 25.13 -40.78
CA CYS A 459 -29.27 26.55 -40.86
C CYS A 459 -30.29 27.30 -41.76
N ASP A 460 -31.33 26.58 -42.21
CA ASP A 460 -32.36 26.91 -43.21
C ASP A 460 -31.94 27.92 -44.29
N LYS A 461 -30.84 27.59 -44.96
CA LYS A 461 -30.21 28.41 -46.00
C LYS A 461 -29.90 27.55 -47.22
N THR A 462 -30.05 28.15 -48.39
CA THR A 462 -29.59 27.60 -49.67
C THR A 462 -28.25 28.22 -50.03
N HIS A 463 -27.31 27.39 -50.45
CA HIS A 463 -25.97 27.79 -50.90
C HIS A 463 -25.79 27.46 -52.39
N PRO A 464 -25.02 28.26 -53.16
CA PRO A 464 -24.77 28.01 -54.59
C PRO A 464 -23.77 26.88 -54.85
N LYS A 465 -23.11 26.38 -53.79
CA LYS A 465 -22.24 25.19 -53.80
C LYS A 465 -22.13 24.61 -52.38
N PRO A 466 -21.82 23.32 -52.22
CA PRO A 466 -21.42 22.73 -50.94
C PRO A 466 -19.93 22.96 -50.64
N GLU A 467 -19.50 22.62 -49.42
CA GLU A 467 -18.10 22.24 -49.10
C GLU A 467 -18.09 20.71 -48.90
N HIS A 468 -17.24 19.96 -49.61
CA HIS A 468 -17.08 18.53 -49.35
C HIS A 468 -16.20 18.30 -48.12
N ARG A 469 -16.62 17.39 -47.24
CA ARG A 469 -15.90 17.06 -46.00
C ARG A 469 -15.73 15.54 -45.87
N PHE A 470 -14.57 15.08 -45.42
CA PHE A 470 -14.30 13.63 -45.32
C PHE A 470 -15.14 12.96 -44.22
N ILE A 471 -15.61 11.74 -44.52
CA ILE A 471 -16.22 10.79 -43.57
C ILE A 471 -15.71 9.36 -43.85
N MET A 472 -14.46 9.26 -44.31
CA MET A 472 -13.88 8.05 -44.87
C MET A 472 -13.67 6.93 -43.82
N PRO A 473 -14.22 5.73 -44.04
CA PRO A 473 -13.87 4.56 -43.24
C PRO A 473 -12.57 3.94 -43.80
N ILE A 474 -11.55 3.85 -42.95
CA ILE A 474 -10.26 3.25 -43.28
C ILE A 474 -10.06 1.94 -42.54
N SER A 475 -9.30 1.04 -43.15
CA SER A 475 -8.88 -0.22 -42.55
C SER A 475 -7.40 -0.13 -42.17
N VAL A 476 -7.13 -0.22 -40.88
CA VAL A 476 -5.79 -0.08 -40.28
C VAL A 476 -5.35 -1.42 -39.67
N SER A 477 -4.05 -1.68 -39.64
CA SER A 477 -3.50 -2.94 -39.13
C SER A 477 -2.16 -2.78 -38.42
N ASP A 478 -1.95 -3.61 -37.41
CA ASP A 478 -0.68 -3.81 -36.71
C ASP A 478 -0.28 -5.30 -36.76
N HIS A 479 0.76 -5.67 -36.03
CA HIS A 479 1.26 -7.05 -35.95
C HIS A 479 0.31 -8.02 -35.20
N THR A 480 -0.82 -7.55 -34.68
CA THR A 480 -1.81 -8.34 -33.92
C THR A 480 -3.15 -8.50 -34.63
N GLY A 481 -3.48 -7.60 -35.57
CA GLY A 481 -4.71 -7.71 -36.34
C GLY A 481 -5.03 -6.49 -37.20
N GLN A 482 -6.31 -6.39 -37.56
CA GLN A 482 -6.87 -5.35 -38.44
C GLN A 482 -8.14 -4.75 -37.81
N LEU A 483 -8.35 -3.44 -37.95
CA LEU A 483 -9.53 -2.73 -37.44
C LEU A 483 -10.07 -1.76 -38.48
N TRP A 484 -11.38 -1.53 -38.46
CA TRP A 484 -12.02 -0.47 -39.23
C TRP A 484 -12.26 0.73 -38.32
N VAL A 485 -11.76 1.90 -38.74
CA VAL A 485 -11.92 3.16 -38.01
C VAL A 485 -12.46 4.24 -38.95
N SER A 486 -13.30 5.15 -38.43
CA SER A 486 -13.85 6.27 -39.20
C SER A 486 -13.01 7.53 -38.98
N CYS A 487 -12.48 8.07 -40.07
CA CYS A 487 -11.80 9.37 -40.11
C CYS A 487 -12.79 10.46 -40.53
N PHE A 488 -12.70 11.61 -39.87
CA PHE A 488 -13.43 12.83 -40.21
C PHE A 488 -12.49 13.87 -40.82
N ASP A 489 -13.08 14.89 -41.45
CA ASP A 489 -12.45 15.92 -42.26
C ASP A 489 -10.99 16.27 -41.91
N ASP A 490 -10.68 16.73 -40.70
CA ASP A 490 -9.33 17.14 -40.32
C ASP A 490 -8.30 16.00 -40.40
N THR A 491 -8.67 14.81 -39.92
CA THR A 491 -7.88 13.58 -40.06
C THR A 491 -7.84 13.05 -41.49
N GLY A 492 -8.88 13.32 -42.28
CA GLY A 492 -8.92 13.02 -43.71
C GLY A 492 -7.91 13.85 -44.50
N ARG A 493 -7.92 15.18 -44.29
CA ARG A 493 -6.97 16.14 -44.87
C ARG A 493 -5.52 15.78 -44.50
N ALA A 494 -5.26 15.33 -43.27
CA ALA A 494 -3.94 14.88 -42.83
C ALA A 494 -3.45 13.58 -43.52
N ILE A 495 -4.32 12.57 -43.67
CA ILE A 495 -3.95 11.27 -44.25
C ILE A 495 -3.86 11.34 -45.79
N MET A 496 -4.80 12.07 -46.43
CA MET A 496 -4.88 12.23 -47.89
C MET A 496 -3.98 13.36 -48.43
N ASN A 497 -3.44 14.22 -47.56
CA ASN A 497 -2.62 15.40 -47.90
C ASN A 497 -3.28 16.35 -48.92
N THR A 498 -4.62 16.41 -48.95
CA THR A 498 -5.45 17.12 -49.95
C THR A 498 -6.86 17.31 -49.38
N THR A 499 -7.61 18.35 -49.80
CA THR A 499 -8.99 18.57 -49.32
C THR A 499 -10.01 17.70 -50.05
N ALA A 500 -11.17 17.44 -49.42
CA ALA A 500 -12.22 16.63 -50.06
C ALA A 500 -12.83 17.31 -51.30
N ASP A 501 -12.89 18.66 -51.36
CA ASP A 501 -13.29 19.38 -52.57
C ASP A 501 -12.27 19.18 -53.71
N GLN A 502 -10.96 19.28 -53.42
CA GLN A 502 -9.90 19.03 -54.41
C GLN A 502 -9.94 17.59 -54.94
N LEU A 503 -10.16 16.62 -54.05
CA LEU A 503 -10.32 15.20 -54.42
C LEU A 503 -11.62 14.92 -55.19
N MET A 504 -12.68 15.70 -54.97
CA MET A 504 -13.92 15.59 -55.75
C MET A 504 -13.74 16.21 -57.14
N GLN A 505 -13.06 17.35 -57.25
CA GLN A 505 -12.70 17.93 -58.55
C GLN A 505 -11.77 16.99 -59.34
N LEU A 506 -10.72 16.45 -58.71
CA LEU A 506 -9.82 15.47 -59.36
C LEU A 506 -10.56 14.25 -59.88
N ARG A 507 -11.66 13.83 -59.24
CA ARG A 507 -12.51 12.72 -59.72
C ARG A 507 -13.26 13.05 -61.02
N GLU A 508 -13.57 14.33 -61.24
CA GLU A 508 -14.30 14.83 -62.41
C GLU A 508 -13.33 15.19 -63.55
N ASP A 509 -12.15 15.73 -63.22
CA ASP A 509 -11.10 16.13 -64.17
C ASP A 509 -10.18 14.96 -64.61
N ASP A 510 -9.72 14.09 -63.70
CA ASP A 510 -8.80 12.96 -64.00
C ASP A 510 -9.00 11.75 -63.04
N SER A 511 -9.80 10.79 -63.50
CA SER A 511 -10.04 9.52 -62.79
C SER A 511 -8.80 8.61 -62.64
N GLY A 512 -7.69 8.88 -63.35
CA GLY A 512 -6.41 8.21 -63.16
C GLY A 512 -5.67 8.76 -61.95
N ALA A 513 -5.40 10.07 -61.94
CA ALA A 513 -4.77 10.76 -60.82
C ALA A 513 -5.55 10.60 -59.50
N PHE A 514 -6.89 10.58 -59.56
CA PHE A 514 -7.73 10.24 -58.41
C PHE A 514 -7.34 8.90 -57.76
N GLY A 515 -7.06 7.87 -58.57
CA GLY A 515 -6.66 6.55 -58.07
C GLY A 515 -5.27 6.55 -57.41
N GLU A 516 -4.33 7.32 -57.94
CA GLU A 516 -2.96 7.43 -57.42
C GLU A 516 -2.91 8.05 -56.02
N VAL A 517 -3.69 9.11 -55.77
CA VAL A 517 -3.74 9.77 -54.44
C VAL A 517 -4.21 8.80 -53.34
N PHE A 518 -5.19 7.93 -53.62
CA PHE A 518 -5.59 6.89 -52.66
C PHE A 518 -4.55 5.78 -52.52
N GLN A 519 -3.76 5.46 -53.55
CA GLN A 519 -2.65 4.51 -53.41
C GLN A 519 -1.51 5.10 -52.57
N GLU A 520 -1.18 6.38 -52.76
CA GLU A 520 -0.13 7.06 -51.99
C GLU A 520 -0.52 7.24 -50.52
N ALA A 521 -1.81 7.32 -50.19
CA ALA A 521 -2.31 7.36 -48.81
C ALA A 521 -2.28 5.99 -48.09
N ASN A 522 -2.31 4.88 -48.83
CA ASN A 522 -2.16 3.53 -48.27
C ASN A 522 -0.69 3.23 -47.88
N CYS A 523 -0.49 2.16 -47.11
CA CYS A 523 0.79 1.68 -46.59
C CYS A 523 1.60 2.66 -45.71
N LYS A 524 1.08 3.86 -45.43
CA LYS A 524 1.64 4.80 -44.44
C LYS A 524 1.25 4.38 -43.02
N THR A 525 2.21 4.46 -42.09
CA THR A 525 2.02 4.12 -40.67
C THR A 525 1.86 5.36 -39.81
N TRP A 526 0.81 5.37 -38.98
CA TRP A 526 0.40 6.52 -38.18
C TRP A 526 0.21 6.14 -36.70
N SER A 527 0.41 7.13 -35.84
CA SER A 527 -0.11 7.17 -34.48
C SER A 527 -1.55 7.67 -34.53
N PHE A 528 -2.53 6.83 -34.18
CA PHE A 528 -3.94 7.21 -34.14
C PHE A 528 -4.42 7.32 -32.69
N ARG A 529 -5.08 8.43 -32.36
CA ARG A 529 -5.83 8.58 -31.10
C ARG A 529 -7.32 8.36 -31.39
N CYS A 530 -7.87 7.30 -30.83
CA CYS A 530 -9.18 6.76 -31.15
C CYS A 530 -10.17 6.89 -30.00
N ARG A 531 -11.45 6.97 -30.37
CA ARG A 531 -12.62 6.88 -29.49
C ARG A 531 -13.46 5.69 -29.92
N ALA A 532 -13.71 4.75 -29.01
CA ALA A 532 -14.70 3.69 -29.20
C ALA A 532 -16.03 4.09 -28.55
N ARG A 533 -17.15 3.73 -29.16
CA ARG A 533 -18.49 3.85 -28.57
C ARG A 533 -19.42 2.79 -29.14
N MET A 534 -20.41 2.36 -28.37
CA MET A 534 -21.52 1.59 -28.92
C MET A 534 -22.42 2.51 -29.76
N ASP A 535 -22.83 2.04 -30.92
CA ASP A 535 -23.58 2.80 -31.93
C ASP A 535 -24.71 1.87 -32.45
N ASN A 536 -25.96 2.24 -32.15
CA ASN A 536 -27.14 1.45 -32.51
C ASN A 536 -27.56 1.79 -33.94
N PHE A 537 -27.29 0.89 -34.90
CA PHE A 537 -27.61 1.11 -36.30
C PHE A 537 -28.79 0.23 -36.72
N GLY A 538 -30.00 0.78 -36.62
CA GLY A 538 -31.22 -0.01 -36.62
C GLY A 538 -31.32 -0.85 -35.34
N GLU A 539 -31.70 -2.11 -35.47
CA GLU A 539 -31.83 -3.04 -34.33
C GLU A 539 -30.48 -3.64 -33.87
N GLN A 540 -29.39 -3.46 -34.63
CA GLN A 540 -28.08 -4.02 -34.31
C GLN A 540 -27.18 -3.01 -33.58
N GLN A 541 -26.74 -3.39 -32.39
CA GLN A 541 -25.71 -2.67 -31.64
C GLN A 541 -24.32 -3.08 -32.15
N ARG A 542 -23.46 -2.10 -32.45
CA ARG A 542 -22.07 -2.35 -32.84
C ARG A 542 -21.14 -1.30 -32.24
N VAL A 543 -19.91 -1.68 -31.92
CA VAL A 543 -18.87 -0.71 -31.56
C VAL A 543 -18.42 0.02 -32.83
N ARG A 544 -18.46 1.35 -32.81
CA ARG A 544 -17.87 2.22 -33.83
C ARG A 544 -16.61 2.86 -33.26
N TYR A 545 -15.49 2.65 -33.96
CA TYR A 545 -14.22 3.31 -33.68
C TYR A 545 -14.08 4.56 -34.54
N GLN A 546 -13.88 5.71 -33.89
CA GLN A 546 -13.68 7.01 -34.52
C GLN A 546 -12.24 7.48 -34.26
N VAL A 547 -11.54 7.94 -35.29
CA VAL A 547 -10.27 8.65 -35.11
C VAL A 547 -10.57 10.08 -34.67
N MET A 548 -9.91 10.53 -33.60
CA MET A 548 -10.00 11.89 -33.08
C MET A 548 -8.80 12.74 -33.54
N ASN A 549 -7.62 12.14 -33.64
CA ASN A 549 -6.40 12.76 -34.17
C ASN A 549 -5.47 11.67 -34.76
N CYS A 550 -4.61 12.05 -35.70
CA CYS A 550 -3.57 11.18 -36.28
C CYS A 550 -2.28 11.96 -36.53
N SER A 551 -1.13 11.38 -36.15
CA SER A 551 0.20 11.96 -36.38
C SER A 551 1.18 10.94 -37.00
N PRO A 552 2.17 11.39 -37.80
CA PRO A 552 3.19 10.50 -38.35
C PRO A 552 4.10 9.98 -37.23
N ILE A 553 4.62 8.74 -37.38
CA ILE A 553 5.48 8.13 -36.36
C ILE A 553 6.93 8.62 -36.50
N ASN A 554 7.52 9.08 -35.40
CA ASN A 554 8.97 9.28 -35.30
C ASN A 554 9.67 7.93 -35.11
N TYR A 555 10.26 7.41 -36.19
CA TYR A 555 10.97 6.13 -36.19
C TYR A 555 12.19 6.09 -35.24
N THR A 556 12.80 7.24 -34.92
CA THR A 556 13.97 7.32 -34.03
C THR A 556 13.58 7.02 -32.58
N GLU A 557 12.50 7.67 -32.11
CA GLU A 557 11.94 7.43 -30.78
C GLU A 557 11.35 6.02 -30.65
N GLU A 558 10.63 5.55 -31.69
CA GLU A 558 10.06 4.21 -31.68
C GLU A 558 11.13 3.12 -31.69
N ALA A 559 12.24 3.28 -32.42
CA ALA A 559 13.37 2.36 -32.38
C ALA A 559 14.01 2.28 -30.99
N ASN A 560 14.16 3.41 -30.30
CA ASN A 560 14.65 3.45 -28.92
C ASN A 560 13.66 2.76 -27.96
N ARG A 561 12.36 3.04 -28.09
CA ARG A 561 11.28 2.43 -27.28
C ARG A 561 11.23 0.91 -27.47
N LEU A 562 11.33 0.43 -28.71
CA LEU A 562 11.37 -1.00 -29.02
C LEU A 562 12.66 -1.66 -28.54
N THR A 563 13.80 -0.98 -28.59
CA THR A 563 15.08 -1.48 -28.04
C THR A 563 14.99 -1.67 -26.52
N ALA A 564 14.40 -0.71 -25.79
CA ALA A 564 14.13 -0.85 -24.36
C ALA A 564 13.15 -2.00 -24.07
N LEU A 565 12.09 -2.14 -24.88
CA LEU A 565 11.12 -3.24 -24.74
C LEU A 565 11.79 -4.61 -24.94
N ILE A 566 12.56 -4.78 -26.02
CA ILE A 566 13.30 -6.02 -26.34
C ILE A 566 14.30 -6.36 -25.23
N SER A 567 14.97 -5.35 -24.66
CA SER A 567 15.90 -5.54 -23.54
C SER A 567 15.23 -6.13 -22.30
N SER A 568 13.93 -5.85 -22.07
CA SER A 568 13.20 -6.38 -20.91
C SER A 568 12.93 -7.89 -20.98
N TYR A 569 12.98 -8.51 -22.17
CA TYR A 569 12.85 -9.96 -22.36
C TYR A 569 14.12 -10.76 -22.03
N ASN A 570 15.19 -10.09 -21.58
CA ASN A 570 16.40 -10.70 -20.99
C ASN A 570 17.06 -11.79 -21.87
N LEU A 571 17.18 -11.53 -23.17
CA LEU A 571 17.67 -12.45 -24.21
C LEU A 571 19.20 -12.66 -24.20
N GLU A 572 19.80 -12.86 -23.02
CA GLU A 572 21.21 -13.24 -22.83
C GLU A 572 21.49 -14.70 -23.25
N LEU A 573 21.32 -15.04 -24.54
CA LEU A 573 21.79 -16.34 -25.07
C LEU A 573 22.13 -16.42 -26.57
N VAL A 574 21.88 -15.39 -27.40
CA VAL A 574 22.04 -15.51 -28.87
C VAL A 574 23.13 -14.61 -29.48
N PHE A 575 23.36 -13.39 -28.97
CA PHE A 575 24.22 -12.40 -29.63
C PHE A 575 25.59 -12.19 -28.96
N LYS A 576 26.38 -13.27 -28.79
CA LYS A 576 27.79 -13.20 -28.35
C LYS A 576 28.79 -13.60 -29.45
N SER A 577 28.61 -13.11 -30.69
CA SER A 577 29.61 -13.28 -31.77
C SER A 577 29.53 -12.27 -32.94
N SER A 578 29.79 -10.98 -32.71
CA SER A 578 30.36 -10.07 -33.74
C SER A 578 30.85 -8.74 -33.13
N ALA A 579 31.85 -8.11 -33.77
CA ALA A 579 32.47 -6.84 -33.35
C ALA A 579 31.57 -5.61 -33.64
N PRO A 580 31.80 -4.45 -32.97
CA PRO A 580 31.05 -3.23 -33.25
C PRO A 580 31.29 -2.72 -34.68
N ILE A 581 30.20 -2.42 -35.40
CA ILE A 581 30.25 -1.86 -36.75
C ILE A 581 30.46 -0.34 -36.65
N VAL A 582 31.54 0.14 -37.25
CA VAL A 582 31.85 1.58 -37.37
C VAL A 582 30.97 2.22 -38.45
N ILE A 583 30.39 3.38 -38.15
CA ILE A 583 29.59 4.15 -39.11
C ILE A 583 30.52 4.83 -40.13
N MET A 584 30.45 4.42 -41.39
CA MET A 584 30.89 5.21 -42.56
C MET A 584 29.84 5.13 -43.66
N GLY A 585 29.68 6.22 -44.42
CA GLY A 585 28.47 6.46 -45.21
C GLY A 585 28.62 6.38 -46.74
N LYS A 586 27.45 6.40 -47.40
CA LYS A 586 27.19 6.73 -48.83
C LYS A 586 28.14 6.15 -49.89
N ARG A 587 27.65 5.15 -50.65
CA ARG A 587 27.69 5.16 -52.14
C ARG A 587 26.68 4.19 -52.75
N SER A 588 26.64 4.10 -54.07
CA SER A 588 25.44 3.85 -54.88
C SER A 588 25.60 2.75 -55.95
N HIS A 589 24.46 2.10 -56.24
CA HIS A 589 24.08 1.48 -57.53
C HIS A 589 24.66 0.11 -57.99
N GLU A 590 23.82 -0.55 -58.80
CA GLU A 590 24.06 -1.56 -59.86
C GLU A 590 24.21 -3.10 -59.56
N SER A 591 23.10 -3.81 -59.85
CA SER A 591 22.90 -4.98 -60.74
C SER A 591 23.84 -6.23 -60.74
N GLY A 592 23.20 -7.43 -60.77
CA GLY A 592 23.84 -8.70 -61.21
C GLY A 592 23.17 -10.01 -60.74
N GLU A 593 22.50 -10.73 -61.65
CA GLU A 593 22.13 -12.17 -61.54
C GLU A 593 23.19 -13.06 -62.27
N PRO A 594 23.18 -14.44 -62.28
CA PRO A 594 22.11 -15.41 -61.93
C PRO A 594 22.52 -16.70 -61.15
N ARG A 595 21.54 -17.63 -60.99
CA ARG A 595 21.62 -19.02 -60.47
C ARG A 595 22.26 -20.02 -61.47
N PRO A 596 22.68 -21.29 -61.11
CA PRO A 596 21.73 -22.45 -61.08
C PRO A 596 22.03 -23.74 -60.24
N SER A 597 20.93 -24.39 -59.79
CA SER A 597 20.61 -25.85 -59.80
C SER A 597 21.31 -27.00 -59.00
N LYS A 598 20.53 -27.58 -58.06
CA LYS A 598 20.06 -29.01 -57.92
C LYS A 598 21.00 -30.25 -57.95
N LYS A 599 20.90 -31.09 -56.89
CA LYS A 599 20.57 -32.57 -56.80
C LYS A 599 20.69 -33.00 -55.31
N SER A 600 19.79 -33.73 -54.61
CA SER A 600 19.27 -35.13 -54.73
C SER A 600 20.38 -36.19 -54.65
N LYS A 601 20.33 -37.33 -53.93
CA LYS A 601 19.33 -38.30 -53.33
C LYS A 601 20.08 -39.06 -52.16
N SER A 602 19.61 -39.99 -51.32
CA SER A 602 18.37 -40.54 -50.72
C SER A 602 18.76 -41.78 -49.83
N ASP A 603 17.84 -42.34 -49.02
CA ASP A 603 17.80 -43.74 -48.49
C ASP A 603 18.73 -44.30 -47.35
N LYS A 604 18.15 -44.39 -46.13
CA LYS A 604 17.88 -45.58 -45.23
C LYS A 604 18.61 -46.95 -45.44
N PRO A 605 18.56 -47.91 -44.46
CA PRO A 605 18.54 -47.88 -42.97
C PRO A 605 19.34 -49.08 -42.28
N LYS A 606 19.04 -49.42 -40.99
CA LYS A 606 19.42 -50.64 -40.18
C LYS A 606 20.86 -50.70 -39.59
N SER A 607 21.19 -51.42 -38.50
CA SER A 607 20.40 -52.14 -37.46
C SER A 607 21.21 -52.44 -36.15
N ASP A 608 20.48 -52.70 -35.05
CA ASP A 608 20.78 -53.40 -33.77
C ASP A 608 22.22 -53.80 -33.29
N LYS A 609 22.56 -53.34 -32.05
CA LYS A 609 22.94 -54.11 -30.80
C LYS A 609 24.04 -55.21 -30.80
N PRO A 610 24.57 -55.62 -29.60
CA PRO A 610 24.84 -54.90 -28.33
C PRO A 610 26.17 -55.32 -27.60
N LYS A 611 26.33 -54.89 -26.32
CA LYS A 611 27.03 -55.55 -25.17
C LYS A 611 28.59 -55.50 -25.01
N SER A 612 29.01 -54.91 -23.88
CA SER A 612 29.95 -55.43 -22.82
C SER A 612 31.44 -55.75 -23.14
N ASP A 613 32.42 -55.69 -22.22
CA ASP A 613 32.42 -55.43 -20.76
C ASP A 613 33.78 -54.87 -20.22
N LYS A 614 33.78 -54.41 -18.95
CA LYS A 614 34.89 -54.09 -17.98
C LYS A 614 36.39 -54.12 -18.37
N SER A 615 37.12 -53.06 -17.97
CA SER A 615 38.14 -53.05 -16.85
C SER A 615 38.93 -51.71 -16.87
N GLU A 616 38.90 -50.84 -15.86
CA GLU A 616 39.44 -50.89 -14.47
C GLU A 616 40.98 -50.81 -14.29
N LYS A 617 41.49 -49.58 -14.09
CA LYS A 617 42.42 -49.13 -13.02
C LYS A 617 42.65 -47.60 -13.18
N ALA A 618 42.23 -46.75 -12.24
CA ALA A 618 42.90 -46.35 -10.99
C ALA A 618 44.11 -45.40 -11.19
N SER A 619 44.30 -44.29 -10.45
CA SER A 619 43.43 -43.58 -9.49
C SER A 619 44.02 -42.21 -9.05
N LYS A 620 43.17 -41.23 -8.67
CA LYS A 620 43.34 -40.16 -7.64
C LYS A 620 42.88 -38.74 -8.06
N SER A 621 41.73 -38.30 -7.52
CA SER A 621 41.55 -36.92 -7.01
C SER A 621 40.38 -36.87 -6.00
N LYS A 622 40.53 -36.06 -4.96
CA LYS A 622 39.74 -36.02 -3.69
C LYS A 622 38.20 -35.96 -3.84
N LYS A 623 37.51 -36.53 -2.83
CA LYS A 623 36.07 -36.33 -2.55
C LYS A 623 35.76 -34.88 -2.13
N SER A 624 34.54 -34.43 -2.41
CA SER A 624 33.68 -33.69 -1.48
C SER A 624 32.48 -34.58 -1.10
N GLU A 625 31.86 -34.36 0.07
CA GLU A 625 30.74 -35.17 0.55
C GLU A 625 29.43 -34.37 0.48
N ASP A 626 28.55 -34.74 -0.44
CA ASP A 626 27.17 -34.23 -0.52
C ASP A 626 26.18 -35.14 0.22
N GLU A 627 25.08 -34.56 0.70
CA GLU A 627 24.16 -35.19 1.65
C GLU A 627 23.28 -36.27 1.01
N LYS A 628 23.10 -37.41 1.71
CA LYS A 628 22.14 -38.45 1.30
C LYS A 628 20.70 -37.97 1.54
N PRO A 629 19.78 -38.09 0.56
CA PRO A 629 18.36 -37.86 0.81
C PRO A 629 17.78 -38.95 1.71
N THR A 630 17.03 -38.55 2.74
CA THR A 630 16.33 -39.47 3.65
C THR A 630 15.02 -39.94 3.03
N SER A 631 14.99 -41.15 2.46
CA SER A 631 13.74 -41.81 2.05
C SER A 631 12.98 -42.33 3.27
N TYR A 632 11.81 -41.77 3.54
CA TYR A 632 10.84 -42.36 4.46
C TYR A 632 10.26 -43.65 3.85
N THR A 633 10.20 -44.70 4.65
CA THR A 633 9.57 -45.99 4.32
C THR A 633 8.49 -46.28 5.35
N ASP A 634 7.33 -46.75 4.88
CA ASP A 634 6.23 -47.16 5.76
C ASP A 634 6.68 -48.26 6.74
N ALA A 635 6.17 -48.21 7.98
CA ALA A 635 6.49 -49.21 8.99
C ALA A 635 5.97 -50.60 8.59
N ALA A 636 6.61 -51.68 9.08
CA ALA A 636 6.17 -53.06 8.79
C ALA A 636 4.68 -53.27 9.11
N ALA A 637 4.26 -52.92 10.34
CA ALA A 637 2.88 -53.00 10.78
C ALA A 637 1.87 -52.14 9.96
N LEU A 638 2.35 -51.14 9.20
CA LEU A 638 1.52 -50.36 8.27
C LEU A 638 1.48 -50.99 6.86
N THR A 639 2.52 -51.73 6.50
CA THR A 639 2.62 -52.50 5.25
C THR A 639 1.76 -53.77 5.32
N ASP A 640 1.74 -54.42 6.49
CA ASP A 640 0.98 -55.65 6.75
C ASP A 640 -0.56 -55.44 6.77
N LEU A 641 -1.03 -54.19 6.86
CA LEU A 641 -2.47 -53.88 6.90
C LEU A 641 -3.17 -54.10 5.54
N PRO A 642 -4.40 -54.67 5.54
CA PRO A 642 -5.20 -54.82 4.34
C PRO A 642 -5.54 -53.48 3.67
N GLN A 643 -5.42 -53.42 2.35
CA GLN A 643 -5.78 -52.21 1.58
C GLN A 643 -7.25 -51.80 1.78
N SER A 644 -8.14 -52.77 1.99
CA SER A 644 -9.56 -52.54 2.28
C SER A 644 -9.83 -51.72 3.54
N GLU A 645 -8.97 -51.80 4.56
CA GLU A 645 -9.12 -50.99 5.79
C GLU A 645 -8.70 -49.54 5.55
N ILE A 646 -7.67 -49.32 4.73
CA ILE A 646 -7.24 -47.99 4.29
C ILE A 646 -8.33 -47.34 3.44
N ASP A 647 -8.87 -48.07 2.47
CA ASP A 647 -9.91 -47.57 1.56
C ASP A 647 -11.22 -47.29 2.31
N ALA A 648 -11.55 -48.11 3.33
CA ALA A 648 -12.66 -47.85 4.24
C ALA A 648 -12.45 -46.58 5.08
N PHE A 649 -11.26 -46.37 5.66
CA PHE A 649 -10.92 -45.16 6.44
C PHE A 649 -10.96 -43.88 5.60
N LEU A 650 -10.44 -43.93 4.36
CA LEU A 650 -10.52 -42.82 3.40
C LEU A 650 -11.98 -42.48 3.06
N THR A 651 -12.85 -43.50 2.98
CA THR A 651 -14.29 -43.35 2.71
C THR A 651 -15.05 -42.80 3.93
N GLU A 652 -14.84 -43.34 5.13
CA GLU A 652 -15.50 -42.93 6.38
C GLU A 652 -15.27 -41.45 6.67
N HIS A 653 -14.04 -40.96 6.46
CA HIS A 653 -13.66 -39.59 6.77
C HIS A 653 -13.68 -38.65 5.55
N VAL A 654 -14.19 -39.13 4.40
CA VAL A 654 -14.35 -38.38 3.14
C VAL A 654 -13.06 -37.63 2.77
N ILE A 655 -11.97 -38.40 2.63
CA ILE A 655 -10.61 -37.91 2.44
C ILE A 655 -10.28 -37.83 0.94
N LYS A 656 -9.93 -36.63 0.46
CA LYS A 656 -9.43 -36.40 -0.90
C LYS A 656 -7.94 -36.03 -0.84
N ILE A 657 -7.08 -36.87 -1.42
CA ILE A 657 -5.64 -36.60 -1.60
C ILE A 657 -5.40 -36.28 -3.07
N SER A 658 -4.74 -35.15 -3.33
CA SER A 658 -4.41 -34.67 -4.68
C SER A 658 -2.92 -34.36 -4.75
N ASP A 659 -2.17 -35.20 -5.46
CA ASP A 659 -0.75 -35.00 -5.75
C ASP A 659 -0.59 -34.56 -7.21
N PRO A 660 0.10 -33.44 -7.52
CA PRO A 660 0.35 -33.01 -8.89
C PRO A 660 1.39 -33.86 -9.64
N THR A 661 2.06 -34.81 -8.99
CA THR A 661 3.07 -35.68 -9.62
C THR A 661 2.54 -37.10 -9.89
N PRO A 662 2.41 -37.54 -11.17
CA PRO A 662 1.73 -38.79 -11.52
C PRO A 662 2.36 -40.07 -10.93
N ASP A 663 3.69 -40.14 -10.90
CA ASP A 663 4.45 -41.33 -10.51
C ASP A 663 4.89 -41.34 -9.03
N ALA A 664 4.23 -40.54 -8.17
CA ALA A 664 4.61 -40.40 -6.77
C ALA A 664 4.31 -41.65 -5.93
N PRO A 665 5.17 -41.99 -4.94
CA PRO A 665 4.87 -43.04 -3.96
C PRO A 665 3.64 -42.68 -3.14
N LYS A 666 2.63 -43.55 -3.16
CA LYS A 666 1.37 -43.42 -2.41
C LYS A 666 1.54 -43.94 -0.98
N PHE A 667 1.93 -43.07 -0.06
CA PHE A 667 2.08 -43.40 1.36
C PHE A 667 0.75 -43.74 2.04
N ARG A 668 0.78 -44.69 2.99
CA ARG A 668 -0.43 -45.18 3.69
C ARG A 668 -0.79 -44.31 4.91
N PRO A 669 -2.08 -44.03 5.19
CA PRO A 669 -2.48 -43.27 6.38
C PRO A 669 -2.21 -44.00 7.70
N LEU A 670 -1.66 -43.30 8.70
CA LEU A 670 -1.33 -43.87 10.02
C LEU A 670 -2.57 -44.03 10.89
N LEU A 671 -3.12 -45.24 10.99
CA LEU A 671 -4.33 -45.52 11.80
C LEU A 671 -4.08 -45.58 13.32
N SER A 672 -2.88 -46.00 13.75
CA SER A 672 -2.43 -45.96 15.16
C SER A 672 -1.16 -45.13 15.33
N PHE A 673 -0.88 -44.68 16.55
CA PHE A 673 0.42 -44.11 16.93
C PHE A 673 1.55 -45.14 16.87
N ASP A 674 1.25 -46.43 16.99
CA ASP A 674 2.25 -47.51 16.87
C ASP A 674 2.75 -47.71 15.42
N HIS A 675 2.11 -47.07 14.44
CA HIS A 675 2.55 -47.06 13.04
C HIS A 675 3.52 -45.90 12.74
N LEU A 676 3.84 -45.07 13.73
CA LEU A 676 4.85 -44.00 13.56
C LEU A 676 6.24 -44.60 13.29
N PRO A 677 7.07 -43.97 12.44
CA PRO A 677 8.49 -44.31 12.35
C PRO A 677 9.20 -44.04 13.68
N GLU A 678 10.42 -44.55 13.86
CA GLU A 678 11.20 -44.35 15.08
C GLU A 678 11.22 -42.86 15.50
N CYS A 679 10.69 -42.62 16.70
CA CYS A 679 10.52 -41.30 17.31
C CYS A 679 11.15 -41.30 18.71
N ASP A 680 11.61 -40.13 19.14
CA ASP A 680 12.12 -39.93 20.49
C ASP A 680 11.04 -40.31 21.54
N PRO A 681 11.36 -41.14 22.55
CA PRO A 681 10.41 -41.58 23.56
C PRO A 681 9.67 -40.45 24.28
N SER A 682 10.27 -39.26 24.40
CA SER A 682 9.62 -38.08 24.99
C SER A 682 8.42 -37.57 24.17
N VAL A 683 8.51 -37.65 22.84
CA VAL A 683 7.42 -37.30 21.92
C VAL A 683 6.35 -38.38 21.95
N LEU A 684 6.76 -39.66 21.88
CA LEU A 684 5.83 -40.80 21.90
C LEU A 684 5.03 -40.87 23.22
N ALA A 685 5.66 -40.58 24.37
CA ALA A 685 5.01 -40.56 25.67
C ALA A 685 3.92 -39.48 25.78
N GLN A 686 4.08 -38.33 25.13
CA GLN A 686 3.04 -37.30 25.06
C GLN A 686 1.92 -37.67 24.08
N LEU A 687 2.23 -38.37 22.99
CA LEU A 687 1.21 -38.85 22.03
C LEU A 687 0.31 -39.95 22.62
N LYS A 688 0.84 -40.81 23.51
CA LYS A 688 0.07 -41.82 24.25
C LYS A 688 -0.97 -41.24 25.24
N ALA A 689 -1.05 -39.92 25.40
CA ALA A 689 -2.16 -39.26 26.08
C ALA A 689 -3.45 -39.15 25.22
N PHE A 690 -3.36 -39.48 23.93
CA PHE A 690 -4.49 -39.51 22.98
C PHE A 690 -4.80 -40.96 22.55
N PRO A 691 -6.04 -41.29 22.15
CA PRO A 691 -6.41 -42.68 21.83
C PRO A 691 -5.99 -43.14 20.43
N LYS A 692 -6.07 -42.26 19.42
CA LYS A 692 -5.61 -42.48 18.04
C LYS A 692 -5.34 -41.14 17.34
N PRO A 693 -4.51 -41.09 16.27
CA PRO A 693 -4.33 -39.87 15.48
C PRO A 693 -5.66 -39.40 14.84
N THR A 694 -5.78 -38.09 14.60
CA THR A 694 -6.95 -37.55 13.87
C THR A 694 -6.83 -37.80 12.37
N PRO A 695 -7.91 -37.73 11.56
CA PRO A 695 -7.85 -38.06 10.14
C PRO A 695 -6.87 -37.21 9.33
N ILE A 696 -6.71 -35.93 9.71
CA ILE A 696 -5.72 -35.02 9.10
C ILE A 696 -4.28 -35.34 9.54
N GLN A 697 -4.06 -35.79 10.79
CA GLN A 697 -2.74 -36.23 11.26
C GLN A 697 -2.32 -37.53 10.55
N SER A 698 -3.23 -38.52 10.55
CA SER A 698 -3.05 -39.84 9.92
C SER A 698 -2.58 -39.75 8.48
N THR A 699 -3.12 -38.78 7.71
CA THR A 699 -2.84 -38.60 6.28
C THR A 699 -1.67 -37.66 6.00
N THR A 700 -1.47 -36.60 6.78
CA THR A 700 -0.37 -35.63 6.51
C THR A 700 0.97 -36.08 7.08
N TRP A 701 1.00 -36.88 8.16
CA TRP A 701 2.25 -37.31 8.79
C TRP A 701 3.19 -38.11 7.85
N PRO A 702 2.75 -39.14 7.10
CA PRO A 702 3.62 -39.85 6.15
C PRO A 702 4.22 -38.92 5.08
N LEU A 703 3.40 -38.05 4.50
CA LEU A 703 3.82 -37.06 3.49
C LEU A 703 4.87 -36.09 4.04
N LEU A 704 4.68 -35.64 5.29
CA LEU A 704 5.58 -34.72 5.96
C LEU A 704 6.89 -35.40 6.40
N PHE A 705 6.85 -36.65 6.86
CA PHE A 705 8.05 -37.45 7.13
C PHE A 705 8.85 -37.76 5.85
N ALA A 706 8.15 -37.97 4.72
CA ALA A 706 8.76 -38.10 3.39
C ALA A 706 9.31 -36.77 2.80
N GLY A 707 9.23 -35.67 3.55
CA GLY A 707 9.81 -34.38 3.14
C GLY A 707 9.04 -33.63 2.06
N ARG A 708 7.82 -34.07 1.69
CA ARG A 708 6.97 -33.37 0.70
C ARG A 708 6.43 -32.05 1.27
N ASP A 709 6.23 -31.07 0.39
CA ASP A 709 5.38 -29.92 0.67
C ASP A 709 3.92 -30.37 0.75
N VAL A 710 3.16 -29.87 1.74
CA VAL A 710 1.80 -30.34 2.05
C VAL A 710 0.85 -29.18 2.35
N ILE A 711 -0.35 -29.24 1.77
CA ILE A 711 -1.48 -28.35 2.06
C ILE A 711 -2.55 -29.18 2.79
N GLY A 712 -2.73 -28.94 4.09
CA GLY A 712 -3.69 -29.64 4.96
C GLY A 712 -4.97 -28.82 5.18
N ILE A 713 -6.06 -29.23 4.52
CA ILE A 713 -7.37 -28.59 4.60
C ILE A 713 -8.29 -29.45 5.47
N ALA A 714 -8.60 -28.96 6.67
CA ALA A 714 -9.50 -29.64 7.60
C ALA A 714 -10.18 -28.64 8.54
N GLU A 715 -11.33 -29.02 9.09
CA GLU A 715 -12.14 -28.17 9.98
C GLU A 715 -11.37 -27.64 11.22
N THR A 716 -11.93 -26.63 11.88
CA THR A 716 -11.41 -26.13 13.15
C THR A 716 -11.53 -27.18 14.26
N GLY A 717 -10.49 -27.35 15.08
CA GLY A 717 -10.46 -28.35 16.15
C GLY A 717 -10.02 -29.76 15.73
N SER A 718 -9.76 -30.01 14.43
CA SER A 718 -9.33 -31.31 13.88
C SER A 718 -7.89 -31.76 14.24
N GLY A 719 -7.17 -31.02 15.08
CA GLY A 719 -5.82 -31.39 15.54
C GLY A 719 -4.65 -30.92 14.64
N LYS A 720 -4.89 -29.98 13.71
CA LYS A 720 -3.90 -29.45 12.73
C LYS A 720 -2.54 -29.08 13.34
N THR A 721 -2.52 -28.48 14.54
CA THR A 721 -1.29 -28.06 15.24
C THR A 721 -0.29 -29.20 15.48
N MET A 722 -0.77 -30.41 15.80
CA MET A 722 0.10 -31.60 15.91
C MET A 722 0.34 -32.27 14.54
N GLY A 723 -0.54 -32.03 13.56
CA GLY A 723 -0.33 -32.35 12.15
C GLY A 723 1.01 -31.82 11.62
N PHE A 724 1.26 -30.52 11.76
CA PHE A 724 2.57 -29.94 11.41
C PHE A 724 3.63 -30.07 12.53
N GLY A 725 3.21 -30.12 13.80
CA GLY A 725 4.12 -30.07 14.95
C GLY A 725 4.96 -31.32 15.17
N VAL A 726 4.38 -32.52 15.03
CA VAL A 726 5.12 -33.78 15.26
C VAL A 726 6.19 -34.03 14.18
N PRO A 727 5.92 -33.85 12.87
CA PRO A 727 6.96 -33.96 11.84
C PRO A 727 8.05 -32.88 11.95
N CYS A 728 7.70 -31.67 12.39
CA CYS A 728 8.68 -30.62 12.71
C CYS A 728 9.70 -31.11 13.76
N LEU A 729 9.20 -31.63 14.89
CA LEU A 729 10.03 -32.14 15.98
C LEU A 729 10.92 -33.31 15.52
N LYS A 730 10.36 -34.31 14.82
CA LYS A 730 11.16 -35.42 14.28
C LYS A 730 12.26 -34.92 13.35
N LYS A 731 11.93 -34.08 12.36
CA LYS A 731 12.91 -33.53 11.39
C LYS A 731 14.04 -32.77 12.09
N LEU A 732 13.77 -32.08 13.20
CA LEU A 732 14.78 -31.39 14.00
C LEU A 732 15.61 -32.30 14.92
N LEU A 733 15.06 -33.42 15.40
CA LEU A 733 15.78 -34.39 16.23
C LEU A 733 16.76 -35.23 15.39
N ASP A 734 16.31 -35.64 14.21
CA ASP A 734 17.10 -36.40 13.22
C ASP A 734 18.21 -35.53 12.59
N SER A 735 17.95 -34.22 12.42
CA SER A 735 18.94 -33.25 11.91
C SER A 735 19.97 -32.82 12.97
N LYS A 736 21.22 -32.60 12.54
CA LYS A 736 22.29 -32.00 13.38
C LYS A 736 21.85 -30.63 13.94
N PRO A 737 22.16 -30.30 15.21
CA PRO A 737 21.83 -29.01 15.80
C PRO A 737 22.61 -27.86 15.12
N SER A 738 22.02 -26.66 15.10
CA SER A 738 22.76 -25.46 14.67
C SER A 738 23.88 -25.16 15.66
N LYS A 739 25.07 -24.83 15.15
CA LYS A 739 26.18 -24.29 15.95
C LYS A 739 26.16 -22.76 16.05
N ASN A 740 25.29 -22.10 15.28
CA ASN A 740 25.21 -20.65 15.17
C ASN A 740 23.99 -20.14 15.95
N PRO A 741 24.12 -19.07 16.76
CA PRO A 741 22.98 -18.42 17.39
C PRO A 741 22.08 -17.74 16.35
N CYS A 742 20.82 -17.48 16.72
CA CYS A 742 19.83 -16.75 15.90
C CYS A 742 19.50 -17.34 14.52
N GLN A 743 19.94 -18.57 14.22
CA GLN A 743 19.60 -19.32 13.00
C GLN A 743 18.63 -20.48 13.33
N PRO A 744 17.29 -20.24 13.37
CA PRO A 744 16.30 -21.29 13.58
C PRO A 744 16.28 -22.30 12.42
N ARG A 745 15.92 -23.55 12.72
CA ARG A 745 15.78 -24.63 11.73
C ARG A 745 14.34 -24.80 11.25
N ALA A 746 13.37 -24.40 12.07
CA ALA A 746 11.96 -24.34 11.70
C ALA A 746 11.31 -23.00 12.11
N VAL A 747 10.42 -22.50 11.24
CA VAL A 747 9.63 -21.30 11.46
C VAL A 747 8.15 -21.64 11.28
N ILE A 748 7.31 -21.23 12.22
CA ILE A 748 5.87 -21.47 12.23
C ILE A 748 5.17 -20.11 12.36
N ILE A 749 4.48 -19.66 11.32
CA ILE A 749 3.85 -18.34 11.26
C ILE A 749 2.34 -18.46 11.48
N SER A 750 1.80 -17.58 12.33
CA SER A 750 0.39 -17.50 12.74
C SER A 750 -0.12 -16.06 12.61
N PRO A 751 -1.40 -15.83 12.23
CA PRO A 751 -1.95 -14.48 12.05
C PRO A 751 -2.20 -13.73 13.37
N THR A 752 -2.36 -14.43 14.50
CA THR A 752 -2.63 -13.80 15.81
C THR A 752 -1.57 -14.17 16.83
N ARG A 753 -1.38 -13.27 17.81
CA ARG A 753 -0.35 -13.37 18.86
C ARG A 753 -0.72 -14.49 19.84
N GLU A 754 -2.02 -14.58 20.09
CA GLU A 754 -2.67 -15.51 20.98
C GLU A 754 -2.65 -16.96 20.42
N LEU A 755 -2.78 -17.14 19.09
CA LEU A 755 -2.54 -18.43 18.44
C LEU A 755 -1.04 -18.80 18.42
N ALA A 756 -0.14 -17.84 18.16
CA ALA A 756 1.30 -18.10 18.18
C ALA A 756 1.76 -18.61 19.56
N MET A 757 1.31 -17.98 20.64
CA MET A 757 1.56 -18.48 22.00
C MET A 757 0.95 -19.85 22.27
N GLN A 758 -0.26 -20.12 21.81
CA GLN A 758 -0.89 -21.44 21.95
C GLN A 758 -0.14 -22.55 21.21
N ILE A 759 0.38 -22.30 20.00
CA ILE A 759 1.21 -23.25 19.27
C ILE A 759 2.51 -23.51 20.04
N TYR A 760 3.14 -22.45 20.58
CA TYR A 760 4.31 -22.55 21.46
C TYR A 760 4.01 -23.38 22.72
N ASP A 761 2.94 -23.09 23.45
CA ASP A 761 2.53 -23.79 24.68
C ASP A 761 2.28 -25.29 24.45
N GLN A 762 1.82 -25.69 23.26
CA GLN A 762 1.73 -27.10 22.91
C GLN A 762 3.12 -27.66 22.57
N LEU A 763 3.87 -27.04 21.65
CA LEU A 763 5.18 -27.55 21.21
C LEU A 763 6.20 -27.68 22.35
N VAL A 764 6.21 -26.78 23.34
CA VAL A 764 7.09 -26.84 24.51
C VAL A 764 6.88 -28.11 25.37
N LYS A 765 5.68 -28.70 25.37
CA LYS A 765 5.41 -29.95 26.11
C LYS A 765 6.16 -31.15 25.53
N PHE A 766 6.31 -31.17 24.20
CA PHE A 766 7.03 -32.22 23.45
C PHE A 766 8.52 -31.86 23.27
N GLY A 767 8.85 -30.58 23.05
CA GLY A 767 10.18 -30.08 22.70
C GLY A 767 11.11 -29.83 23.89
N LYS A 768 11.19 -30.76 24.85
CA LYS A 768 12.02 -30.61 26.07
C LYS A 768 13.53 -30.76 25.84
N ASN A 769 13.95 -31.30 24.69
CA ASN A 769 15.35 -31.53 24.35
C ASN A 769 16.02 -30.25 23.81
N GLU A 770 17.32 -30.06 24.03
CA GLU A 770 18.06 -28.88 23.56
C GLU A 770 17.96 -28.66 22.04
N LYS A 771 17.98 -29.76 21.26
CA LYS A 771 17.80 -29.75 19.79
C LYS A 771 16.48 -29.10 19.34
N THR A 772 15.46 -29.08 20.20
CA THR A 772 14.06 -28.70 19.89
C THR A 772 13.59 -27.45 20.61
N LYS A 773 14.49 -26.66 21.22
CA LYS A 773 14.11 -25.47 22.00
C LYS A 773 13.24 -24.52 21.18
N VAL A 774 12.01 -24.29 21.66
CA VAL A 774 11.00 -23.44 21.04
C VAL A 774 11.10 -22.01 21.57
N THR A 775 10.72 -21.02 20.77
CA THR A 775 10.55 -19.62 21.20
C THR A 775 9.37 -18.99 20.46
N CYS A 776 8.58 -18.17 21.15
CA CYS A 776 7.48 -17.41 20.57
C CYS A 776 7.88 -15.94 20.38
N ILE A 777 7.62 -15.35 19.21
CA ILE A 777 7.86 -13.93 18.92
C ILE A 777 6.61 -13.23 18.37
N TYR A 778 6.19 -12.17 19.04
CA TYR A 778 4.96 -11.44 18.71
C TYR A 778 5.02 -9.98 19.16
N GLY A 779 4.27 -9.11 18.47
CA GLY A 779 4.25 -7.67 18.74
C GLY A 779 3.53 -7.30 20.05
N GLY A 780 3.75 -6.08 20.53
CA GLY A 780 3.08 -5.57 21.74
C GLY A 780 3.69 -6.01 23.07
N VAL A 781 4.86 -6.67 23.04
CA VAL A 781 5.78 -6.85 24.17
C VAL A 781 7.19 -6.41 23.73
N GLY A 782 8.12 -6.27 24.68
CA GLY A 782 9.49 -5.83 24.43
C GLY A 782 10.22 -6.66 23.35
N LYS A 783 11.20 -6.05 22.66
CA LYS A 783 12.02 -6.77 21.66
C LYS A 783 13.10 -7.62 22.35
N ASP A 784 13.67 -7.16 23.47
CA ASP A 784 14.97 -7.66 23.94
C ASP A 784 14.92 -9.02 24.64
N GLU A 785 13.82 -9.35 25.33
CA GLU A 785 13.55 -10.72 25.81
C GLU A 785 13.45 -11.71 24.64
N GLN A 786 12.76 -11.32 23.56
CA GLN A 786 12.62 -12.12 22.34
C GLN A 786 13.97 -12.26 21.63
N ARG A 787 14.77 -11.18 21.51
CA ARG A 787 16.15 -11.22 20.99
C ARG A 787 17.04 -12.15 21.81
N HIS A 788 16.92 -12.17 23.14
CA HIS A 788 17.68 -13.09 23.99
C HIS A 788 17.27 -14.55 23.74
N ALA A 789 15.96 -14.85 23.74
CA ALA A 789 15.45 -16.20 23.50
C ALA A 789 15.89 -16.75 22.12
N LEU A 790 15.81 -15.92 21.07
CA LEU A 790 16.19 -16.27 19.70
C LEU A 790 17.65 -16.74 19.55
N LYS A 791 18.59 -16.30 20.41
CA LYS A 791 19.98 -16.78 20.40
C LYS A 791 20.10 -18.29 20.53
N THR A 792 19.10 -18.95 21.11
CA THR A 792 19.09 -20.40 21.38
C THR A 792 17.87 -21.12 20.78
N ALA A 793 17.06 -20.45 19.97
CA ALA A 793 15.82 -21.01 19.42
C ALA A 793 16.11 -21.93 18.22
N ALA A 794 15.68 -23.19 18.31
CA ALA A 794 15.70 -24.13 17.19
C ALA A 794 14.39 -24.09 16.37
N ILE A 795 13.27 -23.85 17.06
CA ILE A 795 11.93 -23.63 16.48
C ILE A 795 11.45 -22.24 16.88
N VAL A 796 11.03 -21.43 15.91
CA VAL A 796 10.45 -20.10 16.15
C VAL A 796 8.99 -20.09 15.72
N VAL A 797 8.10 -19.80 16.68
CA VAL A 797 6.67 -19.56 16.43
C VAL A 797 6.45 -18.05 16.41
N ALA A 798 5.77 -17.52 15.41
CA ALA A 798 5.79 -16.08 15.13
C ALA A 798 4.47 -15.50 14.61
N THR A 799 4.25 -14.22 14.90
CA THR A 799 3.38 -13.35 14.07
C THR A 799 4.23 -12.59 13.05
N PRO A 800 3.76 -12.41 11.79
CA PRO A 800 4.58 -11.94 10.67
C PRO A 800 5.29 -10.61 10.96
N GLY A 801 4.57 -9.55 11.34
CA GLY A 801 5.19 -8.23 11.58
C GLY A 801 6.36 -8.23 12.57
N ARG A 802 6.28 -8.96 13.69
CA ARG A 802 7.40 -9.05 14.66
C ARG A 802 8.55 -9.95 14.17
N LEU A 803 8.28 -10.93 13.31
CA LEU A 803 9.34 -11.69 12.64
C LEU A 803 10.07 -10.82 11.61
N LYS A 804 9.33 -10.02 10.83
CA LYS A 804 9.88 -9.02 9.89
C LYS A 804 10.66 -7.92 10.63
N ASP A 805 10.14 -7.39 11.74
CA ASP A 805 10.88 -6.48 12.64
C ASP A 805 12.26 -7.05 13.00
N LEU A 806 12.30 -8.26 13.54
CA LEU A 806 13.52 -8.87 14.08
C LEU A 806 14.48 -9.35 12.98
N MET A 807 13.97 -9.66 11.78
CA MET A 807 14.76 -9.94 10.59
C MET A 807 15.43 -8.67 10.07
N ASN A 808 14.68 -7.56 9.97
CA ASN A 808 15.20 -6.26 9.55
C ASN A 808 16.18 -5.66 10.57
N ASP A 809 15.96 -5.89 11.88
CA ASP A 809 16.91 -5.59 12.97
C ASP A 809 18.20 -6.45 12.91
N GLY A 810 18.34 -7.40 11.99
CA GLY A 810 19.45 -8.37 11.97
C GLY A 810 19.49 -9.32 13.18
N SER A 811 18.41 -9.40 13.96
CA SER A 811 18.33 -10.18 15.20
C SER A 811 18.03 -11.67 14.97
N ILE A 812 17.65 -12.05 13.75
CA ILE A 812 17.33 -13.43 13.33
C ILE A 812 17.74 -13.64 11.86
N ASP A 813 18.35 -14.78 11.54
CA ASP A 813 18.70 -15.16 10.17
C ASP A 813 17.91 -16.41 9.75
N LEU A 814 17.08 -16.25 8.73
CA LEU A 814 16.14 -17.27 8.25
C LEU A 814 16.73 -18.14 7.13
N GLY A 815 17.93 -17.86 6.62
CA GLY A 815 18.53 -18.53 5.47
C GLY A 815 18.84 -20.03 5.65
N LYS A 816 18.74 -20.55 6.88
CA LYS A 816 18.86 -21.98 7.23
C LYS A 816 17.55 -22.63 7.72
N THR A 817 16.41 -22.02 7.40
CA THR A 817 15.09 -22.60 7.73
C THR A 817 14.78 -23.77 6.79
N ASN A 818 14.77 -25.00 7.34
CA ASN A 818 14.54 -26.24 6.58
C ASN A 818 13.07 -26.73 6.65
N TYR A 819 12.23 -26.06 7.44
CA TYR A 819 10.82 -26.38 7.63
C TYR A 819 10.03 -25.10 7.93
N LEU A 820 9.12 -24.71 7.03
CA LEU A 820 8.27 -23.54 7.14
C LEU A 820 6.81 -23.96 7.24
N VAL A 821 6.10 -23.47 8.27
CA VAL A 821 4.66 -23.68 8.44
C VAL A 821 3.92 -22.35 8.37
N LEU A 822 2.84 -22.28 7.59
CA LEU A 822 1.81 -21.25 7.68
C LEU A 822 0.54 -21.87 8.26
N ASP A 823 0.13 -21.45 9.46
CA ASP A 823 -1.13 -21.88 10.10
C ASP A 823 -2.21 -20.79 9.93
N GLU A 824 -3.47 -21.22 9.82
CA GLU A 824 -4.59 -20.39 9.31
C GLU A 824 -4.19 -19.63 8.01
N ALA A 825 -3.62 -20.38 7.05
CA ALA A 825 -2.99 -19.85 5.84
C ALA A 825 -3.93 -18.99 4.97
N ASP A 826 -5.25 -19.19 5.07
CA ASP A 826 -6.26 -18.37 4.40
C ASP A 826 -6.24 -16.90 4.82
N ARG A 827 -5.90 -16.59 6.08
CA ARG A 827 -5.74 -15.22 6.60
C ARG A 827 -4.32 -14.67 6.38
N MET A 828 -3.32 -15.55 6.40
CA MET A 828 -1.92 -15.18 6.16
C MET A 828 -1.69 -14.68 4.73
N LEU A 829 -2.54 -15.11 3.80
CA LEU A 829 -2.48 -14.83 2.36
C LEU A 829 -3.64 -13.94 1.88
N ASP A 830 -4.26 -13.18 2.79
CA ASP A 830 -5.29 -12.16 2.49
C ASP A 830 -4.69 -10.75 2.43
N LYS A 831 -5.44 -9.78 1.87
CA LYS A 831 -5.05 -8.38 1.64
C LYS A 831 -4.66 -7.68 2.97
N GLY A 832 -3.37 -7.76 3.32
CA GLY A 832 -2.78 -7.12 4.50
C GLY A 832 -1.55 -7.84 5.07
N PHE A 833 -1.48 -9.18 4.99
CA PHE A 833 -0.32 -9.96 5.46
C PHE A 833 0.57 -10.50 4.33
N GLU A 834 0.04 -10.54 3.10
CA GLU A 834 0.72 -11.05 1.90
C GLU A 834 2.16 -10.52 1.73
N GLN A 835 2.37 -9.19 1.80
CA GLN A 835 3.70 -8.62 1.56
C GLN A 835 4.69 -8.95 2.69
N ASP A 836 4.26 -8.94 3.95
CA ASP A 836 5.09 -9.38 5.07
C ASP A 836 5.52 -10.84 4.90
N ILE A 837 4.63 -11.70 4.40
CA ILE A 837 4.94 -13.10 4.11
C ILE A 837 5.89 -13.24 2.92
N LYS A 838 5.68 -12.48 1.83
CA LYS A 838 6.64 -12.42 0.72
C LYS A 838 8.04 -12.03 1.20
N ASP A 839 8.14 -11.02 2.05
CA ASP A 839 9.42 -10.53 2.58
C ASP A 839 10.11 -11.54 3.52
N ILE A 840 9.35 -12.19 4.41
CA ILE A 840 9.86 -13.21 5.36
C ILE A 840 10.28 -14.49 4.62
N VAL A 841 9.57 -14.87 3.55
CA VAL A 841 9.84 -16.09 2.78
C VAL A 841 10.99 -15.90 1.77
N LYS A 842 11.21 -14.68 1.27
CA LYS A 842 12.29 -14.32 0.33
C LYS A 842 13.70 -14.80 0.71
N PRO A 843 14.21 -14.67 1.96
CA PRO A 843 15.52 -15.20 2.35
C PRO A 843 15.58 -16.73 2.51
N MET A 844 14.44 -17.43 2.52
CA MET A 844 14.39 -18.90 2.59
C MET A 844 14.26 -19.47 1.17
N PRO A 845 15.24 -20.18 0.58
CA PRO A 845 15.06 -20.75 -0.76
C PRO A 845 14.14 -21.99 -0.76
N SER A 846 13.14 -22.01 -1.65
CA SER A 846 12.18 -23.12 -1.82
C SER A 846 12.81 -24.44 -2.29
N SER A 847 14.07 -24.41 -2.73
CA SER A 847 14.85 -25.61 -3.06
C SER A 847 15.45 -26.32 -1.85
N ARG A 848 15.47 -25.71 -0.66
CA ARG A 848 16.08 -26.26 0.58
C ARG A 848 15.13 -26.40 1.76
N ARG A 849 14.03 -25.63 1.80
CA ARG A 849 12.97 -25.78 2.81
C ARG A 849 11.90 -26.76 2.35
N GLN A 850 11.23 -27.37 3.32
CA GLN A 850 9.91 -27.97 3.15
C GLN A 850 8.86 -26.93 3.59
N THR A 851 7.83 -26.70 2.79
CA THR A 851 6.76 -25.74 3.05
C THR A 851 5.46 -26.47 3.36
N VAL A 852 4.79 -26.06 4.44
CA VAL A 852 3.58 -26.70 4.96
C VAL A 852 2.53 -25.64 5.21
N MET A 853 1.32 -25.81 4.67
CA MET A 853 0.20 -24.91 4.92
C MET A 853 -0.95 -25.66 5.58
N PHE A 854 -1.51 -25.09 6.64
CA PHE A 854 -2.71 -25.60 7.29
C PHE A 854 -3.78 -24.50 7.39
N THR A 855 -5.04 -24.89 7.13
CA THR A 855 -6.16 -23.95 7.02
C THR A 855 -7.49 -24.66 7.27
N ALA A 856 -8.57 -23.89 7.46
CA ALA A 856 -9.96 -24.39 7.38
C ALA A 856 -10.65 -24.06 6.04
N THR A 857 -10.18 -23.05 5.31
CA THR A 857 -10.75 -22.65 4.01
C THR A 857 -9.67 -22.58 2.92
N TRP A 858 -10.03 -22.78 1.65
CA TRP A 858 -9.08 -22.81 0.53
C TRP A 858 -9.61 -22.09 -0.72
N PRO A 859 -9.97 -20.79 -0.63
CA PRO A 859 -10.44 -20.00 -1.78
C PRO A 859 -9.34 -19.79 -2.83
N ARG A 860 -9.71 -19.57 -4.10
CA ARG A 860 -8.75 -19.57 -5.23
C ARG A 860 -7.55 -18.63 -5.04
N SER A 861 -7.78 -17.38 -4.60
CA SER A 861 -6.71 -16.39 -4.37
C SER A 861 -5.60 -16.88 -3.41
N VAL A 862 -5.95 -17.72 -2.44
CA VAL A 862 -5.00 -18.34 -1.50
C VAL A 862 -4.22 -19.48 -2.18
N ARG A 863 -4.83 -20.20 -3.14
CA ARG A 863 -4.15 -21.23 -3.95
C ARG A 863 -3.14 -20.60 -4.90
N ASP A 864 -3.57 -19.57 -5.62
CA ASP A 864 -2.78 -18.88 -6.65
C ASP A 864 -1.51 -18.29 -6.02
N LEU A 865 -1.65 -17.70 -4.83
CA LEU A 865 -0.54 -17.19 -4.03
C LEU A 865 0.30 -18.31 -3.38
N ALA A 866 -0.31 -19.38 -2.86
CA ALA A 866 0.41 -20.53 -2.31
C ALA A 866 1.29 -21.24 -3.36
N ALA A 867 0.86 -21.29 -4.62
CA ALA A 867 1.65 -21.83 -5.73
C ALA A 867 2.98 -21.07 -5.95
N THR A 868 3.07 -19.80 -5.54
CA THR A 868 4.34 -19.05 -5.58
C THR A 868 5.32 -19.44 -4.46
N PHE A 869 4.85 -20.13 -3.41
CA PHE A 869 5.63 -20.45 -2.22
C PHE A 869 5.91 -21.95 -2.00
N MET A 870 5.33 -22.86 -2.79
CA MET A 870 5.43 -24.31 -2.54
C MET A 870 5.96 -25.06 -3.76
N LYS A 871 6.69 -26.16 -3.52
CA LYS A 871 7.25 -27.01 -4.57
C LYS A 871 6.42 -28.28 -4.72
N THR A 872 5.62 -28.38 -5.78
CA THR A 872 4.78 -29.56 -6.10
C THR A 872 4.01 -30.11 -4.87
N PRO A 873 3.21 -29.27 -4.19
CA PRO A 873 2.61 -29.61 -2.91
C PRO A 873 1.50 -30.65 -3.04
N VAL A 874 1.43 -31.59 -2.11
CA VAL A 874 0.32 -32.54 -1.99
C VAL A 874 -0.81 -31.87 -1.21
N THR A 875 -2.00 -31.82 -1.80
CA THR A 875 -3.19 -31.28 -1.13
C THR A 875 -3.99 -32.41 -0.49
N VAL A 876 -4.18 -32.34 0.82
CA VAL A 876 -5.00 -33.27 1.61
C VAL A 876 -6.22 -32.53 2.12
N THR A 877 -7.42 -32.95 1.72
CA THR A 877 -8.70 -32.41 2.20
C THR A 877 -9.49 -33.47 2.97
N ILE A 878 -9.99 -33.11 4.14
CA ILE A 878 -10.89 -33.93 4.96
C ILE A 878 -12.29 -33.33 4.91
N GLY A 879 -13.32 -34.13 4.59
CA GLY A 879 -14.72 -33.68 4.58
C GLY A 879 -15.28 -33.27 3.22
N GLY A 880 -14.65 -33.68 2.12
CA GLY A 880 -15.15 -33.50 0.74
C GLY A 880 -14.26 -32.66 -0.16
N ASP A 881 -14.84 -32.13 -1.23
CA ASP A 881 -14.10 -31.41 -2.28
C ASP A 881 -13.82 -29.95 -1.90
N PRO A 882 -12.55 -29.49 -1.93
CA PRO A 882 -12.21 -28.10 -1.60
C PRO A 882 -12.63 -27.09 -2.67
N SER A 883 -13.12 -27.51 -3.85
CA SER A 883 -13.64 -26.60 -4.89
C SER A 883 -15.02 -26.00 -4.58
N ALA A 884 -15.76 -26.56 -3.62
CA ALA A 884 -17.07 -26.08 -3.19
C ALA A 884 -16.99 -25.12 -1.98
N ASP A 885 -18.09 -24.40 -1.73
CA ASP A 885 -18.24 -23.34 -0.71
C ASP A 885 -17.72 -23.71 0.71
N PRO A 886 -17.22 -22.73 1.49
CA PRO A 886 -16.61 -22.97 2.80
C PRO A 886 -17.54 -23.72 3.77
N ARG A 887 -17.11 -24.90 4.23
CA ARG A 887 -17.94 -25.81 5.04
C ARG A 887 -17.75 -25.60 6.54
N ALA A 888 -18.87 -25.55 7.26
CA ALA A 888 -18.92 -25.62 8.72
C ALA A 888 -18.80 -27.07 9.24
N ASN A 889 -18.32 -27.23 10.47
CA ASN A 889 -18.31 -28.50 11.19
C ASN A 889 -19.74 -28.98 11.47
N LEU A 890 -20.05 -30.23 11.06
CA LEU A 890 -21.39 -30.83 11.13
C LEU A 890 -21.92 -31.03 12.57
N ARG A 891 -21.05 -30.99 13.59
CA ARG A 891 -21.41 -31.10 15.02
C ARG A 891 -21.92 -29.78 15.61
N ILE A 892 -21.88 -28.69 14.85
CA ILE A 892 -22.36 -27.38 15.27
C ILE A 892 -23.78 -27.17 14.76
N LYS A 893 -24.75 -27.19 15.68
CA LYS A 893 -26.11 -26.72 15.38
C LYS A 893 -26.04 -25.22 15.07
N GLN A 894 -26.55 -24.80 13.92
CA GLN A 894 -26.53 -23.39 13.50
C GLN A 894 -27.97 -22.87 13.38
N ASP A 895 -28.38 -22.04 14.33
CA ASP A 895 -29.62 -21.28 14.26
C ASP A 895 -29.32 -19.85 13.78
N VAL A 896 -30.07 -19.36 12.79
CA VAL A 896 -29.97 -17.98 12.31
C VAL A 896 -31.30 -17.28 12.58
N GLU A 897 -31.28 -16.14 13.27
CA GLU A 897 -32.43 -15.27 13.48
C GLU A 897 -32.27 -14.02 12.61
N VAL A 898 -33.24 -13.75 11.74
CA VAL A 898 -33.36 -12.44 11.07
C VAL A 898 -33.98 -11.45 12.06
N VAL A 899 -33.32 -10.30 12.28
CA VAL A 899 -33.70 -9.33 13.32
C VAL A 899 -33.48 -7.89 12.85
N ASP A 900 -34.26 -6.95 13.39
CA ASP A 900 -33.89 -5.53 13.32
C ASP A 900 -32.70 -5.24 14.25
N GLY A 901 -31.88 -4.24 13.88
CA GLY A 901 -30.73 -3.80 14.65
C GLY A 901 -31.07 -3.38 16.08
N ARG A 902 -32.30 -2.91 16.35
CA ARG A 902 -32.75 -2.51 17.69
C ARG A 902 -33.07 -3.69 18.61
N GLU A 903 -33.41 -4.86 18.06
CA GLU A 903 -33.81 -6.02 18.87
C GLU A 903 -32.63 -6.84 19.40
N LYS A 904 -31.46 -6.75 18.73
CA LYS A 904 -30.26 -7.55 19.00
C LYS A 904 -29.90 -7.63 20.48
N GLU A 905 -29.94 -6.52 21.19
CA GLU A 905 -29.51 -6.42 22.59
C GLU A 905 -30.50 -7.09 23.56
N SER A 906 -31.80 -6.85 23.36
CA SER A 906 -32.86 -7.53 24.11
C SER A 906 -32.84 -9.04 23.86
N LYS A 907 -32.62 -9.47 22.62
CA LYS A 907 -32.47 -10.89 22.26
C LYS A 907 -31.20 -11.50 22.89
N LEU A 908 -30.05 -10.84 22.79
CA LEU A 908 -28.78 -11.28 23.40
C LEU A 908 -28.93 -11.50 24.91
N VAL A 909 -29.48 -10.52 25.63
CA VAL A 909 -29.73 -10.63 27.07
C VAL A 909 -30.70 -11.79 27.37
N ASN A 910 -31.74 -12.00 26.56
CA ASN A 910 -32.66 -13.13 26.74
C ASN A 910 -32.05 -14.50 26.43
N LEU A 911 -31.08 -14.61 25.51
CA LEU A 911 -30.32 -15.84 25.26
C LEU A 911 -29.33 -16.14 26.39
N LEU A 912 -28.64 -15.13 26.91
CA LEU A 912 -27.77 -15.27 28.09
C LEU A 912 -28.60 -15.63 29.34
N ARG A 913 -29.78 -15.02 29.51
CA ARG A 913 -30.76 -15.41 30.56
C ARG A 913 -31.33 -16.83 30.38
N LYS A 914 -31.06 -17.54 29.28
CA LYS A 914 -31.38 -18.97 29.10
C LYS A 914 -30.18 -19.86 29.40
N SER A 915 -29.04 -19.64 28.74
CA SER A 915 -27.81 -20.45 28.88
C SER A 915 -27.09 -20.32 30.23
N GLN A 916 -27.34 -19.24 30.97
CA GLN A 916 -26.78 -19.03 32.32
C GLN A 916 -27.71 -19.53 33.45
N ARG A 917 -28.76 -20.33 33.15
CA ARG A 917 -29.64 -20.92 34.16
C ARG A 917 -29.12 -22.27 34.64
N GLY A 918 -28.59 -22.32 35.85
CA GLY A 918 -28.20 -23.57 36.52
C GLY A 918 -27.15 -23.35 37.59
N GLN A 919 -26.71 -24.43 38.24
CA GLN A 919 -25.57 -24.40 39.17
C GLN A 919 -24.22 -24.28 38.43
N ASN A 920 -24.12 -24.85 37.23
CA ASN A 920 -22.97 -24.72 36.33
C ASN A 920 -23.40 -23.93 35.08
N PRO A 921 -23.14 -22.60 35.01
CA PRO A 921 -23.43 -21.80 33.82
C PRO A 921 -22.56 -22.20 32.63
N GLU A 922 -23.14 -22.27 31.45
CA GLU A 922 -22.43 -22.60 30.22
C GLU A 922 -21.41 -21.51 29.84
N LYS A 923 -20.32 -21.87 29.16
CA LYS A 923 -19.41 -20.89 28.57
C LYS A 923 -19.96 -20.38 27.24
N VAL A 924 -20.22 -19.08 27.17
CA VAL A 924 -20.75 -18.40 25.99
C VAL A 924 -19.71 -17.47 25.37
N LEU A 925 -19.50 -17.57 24.07
CA LEU A 925 -18.64 -16.65 23.30
C LEU A 925 -19.49 -15.75 22.41
N VAL A 926 -19.37 -14.44 22.58
CA VAL A 926 -20.20 -13.42 21.92
C VAL A 926 -19.33 -12.62 20.95
N PHE A 927 -19.65 -12.67 19.66
CA PHE A 927 -18.92 -11.94 18.62
C PHE A 927 -19.61 -10.66 18.20
N CYS A 928 -18.86 -9.56 18.28
CA CYS A 928 -19.16 -8.24 17.73
C CYS A 928 -18.20 -7.95 16.57
N LEU A 929 -18.60 -7.09 15.62
CA LEU A 929 -17.74 -6.70 14.51
C LEU A 929 -16.81 -5.54 14.92
N TYR A 930 -17.35 -4.53 15.59
CA TYR A 930 -16.61 -3.29 15.90
C TYR A 930 -16.09 -3.27 17.34
N LYS A 931 -14.92 -2.64 17.55
CA LYS A 931 -14.33 -2.53 18.90
C LYS A 931 -15.23 -1.77 19.89
N LYS A 932 -15.81 -0.64 19.44
CA LYS A 932 -16.80 0.15 20.21
C LYS A 932 -18.08 -0.63 20.49
N GLU A 933 -18.50 -1.52 19.58
CA GLU A 933 -19.64 -2.42 19.79
C GLU A 933 -19.31 -3.48 20.85
N ALA A 934 -18.12 -4.09 20.81
CA ALA A 934 -17.68 -5.05 21.82
C ALA A 934 -17.70 -4.46 23.24
N VAL A 935 -17.10 -3.28 23.46
CA VAL A 935 -17.14 -2.58 24.78
C VAL A 935 -18.57 -2.27 25.23
N ARG A 936 -19.44 -1.86 24.30
CA ARG A 936 -20.83 -1.51 24.58
C ARG A 936 -21.66 -2.74 24.98
N ILE A 937 -21.47 -3.86 24.28
CA ILE A 937 -22.12 -5.14 24.57
C ILE A 937 -21.57 -5.77 25.85
N GLU A 938 -20.27 -5.68 26.11
CA GLU A 938 -19.65 -6.10 27.36
C GLU A 938 -20.26 -5.36 28.56
N ASN A 939 -20.39 -4.02 28.47
CA ASN A 939 -21.02 -3.24 29.53
C ASN A 939 -22.52 -3.51 29.68
N LEU A 940 -23.26 -3.75 28.59
CA LEU A 940 -24.67 -4.19 28.65
C LEU A 940 -24.82 -5.52 29.41
N ILE A 941 -23.95 -6.50 29.11
CA ILE A 941 -23.96 -7.83 29.73
C ILE A 941 -23.56 -7.74 31.20
N ARG A 942 -22.53 -6.94 31.52
CA ARG A 942 -22.08 -6.64 32.90
C ARG A 942 -23.19 -6.00 33.72
N ASN A 943 -23.87 -5.00 33.18
CA ASN A 943 -24.98 -4.30 33.85
C ASN A 943 -26.24 -5.20 34.02
N ASN A 944 -26.34 -6.30 33.28
CA ASN A 944 -27.36 -7.34 33.49
C ASN A 944 -26.94 -8.42 34.50
N GLY A 945 -25.81 -8.26 35.20
CA GLY A 945 -25.35 -9.14 36.28
C GLY A 945 -24.54 -10.36 35.85
N PHE A 946 -24.13 -10.46 34.58
CA PHE A 946 -23.38 -11.60 34.06
C PHE A 946 -21.85 -11.45 34.25
N LYS A 947 -21.16 -12.56 34.48
CA LYS A 947 -19.69 -12.63 34.62
C LYS A 947 -19.02 -12.54 33.24
N VAL A 948 -18.79 -11.32 32.76
CA VAL A 948 -18.28 -11.04 31.41
C VAL A 948 -16.88 -10.43 31.38
N ALA A 949 -16.08 -10.87 30.42
CA ALA A 949 -14.80 -10.27 30.05
C ALA A 949 -14.78 -9.89 28.55
N GLY A 950 -14.00 -8.87 28.19
CA GLY A 950 -13.82 -8.40 26.80
C GLY A 950 -12.45 -8.75 26.19
N ILE A 951 -12.41 -9.01 24.88
CA ILE A 951 -11.19 -9.06 24.06
C ILE A 951 -11.42 -8.32 22.74
N HIS A 952 -10.92 -7.08 22.65
CA HIS A 952 -10.91 -6.28 21.42
C HIS A 952 -9.54 -5.65 21.15
N GLY A 953 -9.41 -5.03 19.98
CA GLY A 953 -8.12 -4.56 19.44
C GLY A 953 -7.43 -3.43 20.22
N ASP A 954 -8.09 -2.81 21.21
CA ASP A 954 -7.55 -1.66 21.96
C ASP A 954 -7.03 -2.04 23.35
N LEU A 955 -7.45 -3.19 23.90
CA LEU A 955 -6.96 -3.67 25.20
C LEU A 955 -5.46 -3.99 25.15
N GLY A 956 -4.77 -3.77 26.27
CA GLY A 956 -3.36 -4.13 26.42
C GLY A 956 -3.13 -5.64 26.28
N GLN A 957 -1.92 -6.08 25.89
CA GLN A 957 -1.67 -7.51 25.71
C GLN A 957 -1.84 -8.30 27.01
N ALA A 958 -1.24 -7.85 28.11
CA ALA A 958 -1.39 -8.47 29.43
C ALA A 958 -2.86 -8.55 29.89
N GLU A 959 -3.68 -7.57 29.52
CA GLU A 959 -5.11 -7.53 29.81
C GLU A 959 -5.90 -8.54 28.98
N ARG A 960 -5.63 -8.68 27.67
CA ARG A 960 -6.23 -9.74 26.85
C ARG A 960 -5.90 -11.13 27.39
N PHE A 961 -4.66 -11.37 27.83
CA PHE A 961 -4.28 -12.64 28.44
C PHE A 961 -4.99 -12.86 29.78
N ARG A 962 -5.11 -11.83 30.65
CA ARG A 962 -5.89 -11.89 31.89
C ARG A 962 -7.37 -12.23 31.63
N ASN A 963 -7.99 -11.59 30.64
CA ASN A 963 -9.40 -11.79 30.29
C ASN A 963 -9.64 -13.17 29.64
N LEU A 964 -8.73 -13.62 28.78
CA LEU A 964 -8.77 -14.96 28.20
C LEU A 964 -8.56 -16.06 29.25
N ASP A 965 -7.61 -15.87 30.17
CA ASP A 965 -7.35 -16.79 31.28
C ASP A 965 -8.54 -16.87 32.26
N ALA A 966 -9.17 -15.74 32.58
CA ALA A 966 -10.40 -15.70 33.36
C ALA A 966 -11.54 -16.51 32.71
N PHE A 967 -11.68 -16.45 31.38
CA PHE A 967 -12.65 -17.27 30.64
C PHE A 967 -12.24 -18.75 30.53
N LYS A 968 -10.94 -19.04 30.38
CA LYS A 968 -10.42 -20.42 30.40
C LYS A 968 -10.67 -21.09 31.77
N LYS A 969 -10.42 -20.39 32.87
CA LYS A 969 -10.66 -20.84 34.25
C LYS A 969 -12.14 -20.85 34.67
N GLY A 970 -13.01 -20.14 33.96
CA GLY A 970 -14.45 -20.03 34.28
C GLY A 970 -14.80 -18.93 35.29
N ASN A 971 -13.85 -18.06 35.63
CA ASN A 971 -14.10 -16.85 36.42
C ASN A 971 -15.02 -15.88 35.66
N ALA A 972 -14.86 -15.81 34.33
CA ALA A 972 -15.86 -15.29 33.40
C ALA A 972 -16.59 -16.46 32.74
N THR A 973 -17.90 -16.33 32.57
CA THR A 973 -18.79 -17.31 31.90
C THR A 973 -19.26 -16.82 30.53
N VAL A 974 -19.10 -15.52 30.26
CA VAL A 974 -19.31 -14.90 28.95
C VAL A 974 -18.03 -14.20 28.50
N LEU A 975 -17.62 -14.39 27.26
CA LEU A 975 -16.52 -13.65 26.62
C LEU A 975 -17.08 -12.86 25.44
N VAL A 976 -16.90 -11.53 25.44
CA VAL A 976 -17.25 -10.67 24.31
C VAL A 976 -15.98 -10.37 23.52
N ALA A 977 -15.99 -10.59 22.20
CA ALA A 977 -14.81 -10.41 21.37
C ALA A 977 -15.09 -9.92 19.95
N THR A 978 -14.07 -9.37 19.30
CA THR A 978 -14.05 -9.15 17.84
C THR A 978 -13.27 -10.26 17.13
N ASP A 979 -13.10 -10.16 15.80
CA ASP A 979 -12.38 -11.14 14.95
C ASP A 979 -10.87 -11.31 15.24
N VAL A 980 -10.39 -10.72 16.33
CA VAL A 980 -9.16 -11.12 17.03
C VAL A 980 -9.30 -12.54 17.60
N ALA A 981 -10.47 -12.89 18.15
CA ALA A 981 -10.73 -14.18 18.78
C ALA A 981 -11.36 -15.24 17.84
N ALA A 982 -11.77 -14.84 16.63
CA ALA A 982 -12.51 -15.70 15.69
C ALA A 982 -11.68 -16.83 15.07
N ARG A 983 -10.35 -16.70 15.00
CA ARG A 983 -9.43 -17.65 14.34
C ARG A 983 -8.31 -18.07 15.28
N GLY A 984 -7.77 -19.27 15.08
CA GLY A 984 -6.67 -19.85 15.86
C GLY A 984 -6.99 -20.24 17.31
N LEU A 985 -7.51 -19.31 18.11
CA LEU A 985 -7.73 -19.47 19.56
C LEU A 985 -8.40 -20.80 19.92
N ASP A 986 -7.79 -21.49 20.87
CA ASP A 986 -8.30 -22.64 21.58
C ASP A 986 -8.80 -22.22 22.96
N ILE A 987 -10.11 -22.36 23.09
CA ILE A 987 -10.91 -21.99 24.24
C ILE A 987 -11.68 -23.25 24.61
N PRO A 988 -11.23 -24.02 25.62
CA PRO A 988 -11.87 -25.27 25.96
C PRO A 988 -13.29 -25.05 26.50
N ASN A 989 -14.19 -25.91 26.04
CA ASN A 989 -15.56 -26.07 26.54
C ASN A 989 -16.49 -24.86 26.31
N VAL A 990 -16.37 -24.16 25.18
CA VAL A 990 -17.40 -23.22 24.70
C VAL A 990 -18.60 -24.01 24.17
N MET A 991 -19.75 -23.90 24.83
CA MET A 991 -20.99 -24.59 24.43
C MET A 991 -21.77 -23.79 23.37
N LEU A 992 -21.82 -22.47 23.56
CA LEU A 992 -22.64 -21.55 22.76
C LEU A 992 -21.78 -20.42 22.17
N VAL A 993 -21.88 -20.22 20.86
CA VAL A 993 -21.37 -19.04 20.16
C VAL A 993 -22.55 -18.16 19.74
N ILE A 994 -22.49 -16.86 20.01
CA ILE A 994 -23.52 -15.89 19.59
C ILE A 994 -22.87 -14.82 18.69
N ASN A 995 -23.28 -14.76 17.42
CA ASN A 995 -22.90 -13.65 16.53
C ASN A 995 -23.92 -12.52 16.67
N VAL A 996 -23.54 -11.42 17.35
CA VAL A 996 -24.42 -10.25 17.54
C VAL A 996 -24.50 -9.42 16.25
N THR A 997 -23.39 -9.32 15.54
CA THR A 997 -23.31 -8.71 14.20
C THR A 997 -22.54 -9.65 13.28
N PHE A 998 -23.08 -9.85 12.06
CA PHE A 998 -22.53 -10.76 11.08
C PHE A 998 -21.11 -10.34 10.68
N PRO A 999 -20.17 -11.28 10.44
CA PRO A 999 -18.84 -10.95 9.95
C PRO A 999 -18.87 -10.43 8.51
N LEU A 1000 -17.77 -9.79 8.08
CA LEU A 1000 -17.61 -9.27 6.72
C LEU A 1000 -17.53 -10.37 5.65
N THR A 1001 -17.22 -11.61 6.05
CA THR A 1001 -17.02 -12.76 5.15
C THR A 1001 -17.72 -14.00 5.69
N VAL A 1002 -18.08 -14.93 4.79
CA VAL A 1002 -18.72 -16.22 5.17
C VAL A 1002 -17.67 -17.18 5.74
N GLU A 1003 -16.42 -17.03 5.33
CA GLU A 1003 -15.24 -17.69 5.86
C GLU A 1003 -15.03 -17.33 7.35
N ASP A 1004 -15.12 -16.05 7.72
CA ASP A 1004 -15.08 -15.62 9.12
C ASP A 1004 -16.27 -16.15 9.93
N TYR A 1005 -17.45 -16.28 9.32
CA TYR A 1005 -18.60 -16.93 9.98
C TYR A 1005 -18.28 -18.38 10.37
N VAL A 1006 -17.76 -19.18 9.44
CA VAL A 1006 -17.31 -20.57 9.69
C VAL A 1006 -16.25 -20.61 10.79
N HIS A 1007 -15.28 -19.70 10.77
CA HIS A 1007 -14.22 -19.63 11.78
C HIS A 1007 -14.73 -19.25 13.18
N ARG A 1008 -15.65 -18.28 13.27
CA ARG A 1008 -16.31 -17.84 14.52
C ARG A 1008 -17.11 -18.97 15.15
N ILE A 1009 -17.97 -19.66 14.40
CA ILE A 1009 -18.74 -20.80 14.94
C ILE A 1009 -17.81 -21.95 15.32
N GLY A 1010 -16.71 -22.15 14.58
CA GLY A 1010 -15.61 -23.08 14.89
C GLY A 1010 -14.84 -22.82 16.19
N ARG A 1011 -15.32 -21.93 17.07
CA ARG A 1011 -14.90 -21.87 18.48
C ARG A 1011 -15.65 -22.86 19.39
N THR A 1012 -16.83 -23.36 18.98
CA THR A 1012 -17.49 -24.52 19.59
C THR A 1012 -17.33 -25.78 18.71
N GLY A 1013 -17.92 -26.92 19.08
CA GLY A 1013 -17.87 -28.19 18.31
C GLY A 1013 -16.51 -28.90 18.31
N ARG A 1014 -15.65 -28.62 19.29
CA ARG A 1014 -14.23 -29.02 19.30
C ARG A 1014 -13.97 -30.38 19.93
N ALA A 1015 -12.86 -31.02 19.53
CA ALA A 1015 -12.39 -32.30 20.07
C ALA A 1015 -13.46 -33.42 20.07
N GLY A 1016 -14.40 -33.35 19.13
CA GLY A 1016 -15.52 -34.30 19.00
C GLY A 1016 -16.79 -33.93 19.77
N ALA A 1017 -16.78 -32.90 20.63
CA ALA A 1017 -17.97 -32.38 21.29
C ALA A 1017 -18.96 -31.76 20.29
N ASN A 1018 -20.23 -31.73 20.67
CA ASN A 1018 -21.26 -30.97 19.96
C ASN A 1018 -21.17 -29.48 20.33
N GLY A 1019 -21.71 -28.60 19.49
CA GLY A 1019 -21.73 -27.17 19.73
C GLY A 1019 -23.01 -26.49 19.23
N HIS A 1020 -23.29 -25.29 19.74
CA HIS A 1020 -24.41 -24.47 19.29
C HIS A 1020 -23.92 -23.09 18.85
N ALA A 1021 -24.37 -22.63 17.70
CA ALA A 1021 -24.15 -21.29 17.19
C ALA A 1021 -25.50 -20.61 16.91
N ILE A 1022 -25.70 -19.41 17.47
CA ILE A 1022 -26.84 -18.54 17.19
C ILE A 1022 -26.31 -17.28 16.49
N THR A 1023 -26.95 -16.86 15.41
CA THR A 1023 -26.53 -15.68 14.63
C THR A 1023 -27.66 -14.72 14.38
N PHE A 1024 -27.46 -13.46 14.74
CA PHE A 1024 -28.34 -12.36 14.36
C PHE A 1024 -27.94 -11.83 12.98
N PHE A 1025 -28.86 -11.92 12.03
CA PHE A 1025 -28.72 -11.46 10.65
C PHE A 1025 -29.66 -10.28 10.41
N THR A 1026 -29.20 -9.23 9.72
CA THR A 1026 -29.96 -8.01 9.46
C THR A 1026 -30.10 -7.73 7.96
N GLU A 1027 -30.98 -6.81 7.58
CA GLU A 1027 -31.11 -6.40 6.18
C GLU A 1027 -29.80 -5.80 5.60
N ASN A 1028 -28.95 -5.19 6.45
CA ASN A 1028 -27.62 -4.72 6.02
C ASN A 1028 -26.71 -5.88 5.56
N ASP A 1029 -26.90 -7.07 6.13
CA ASP A 1029 -26.09 -8.26 5.86
C ASP A 1029 -26.56 -9.00 4.58
N LYS A 1030 -27.65 -8.54 3.95
CA LYS A 1030 -28.33 -9.14 2.77
C LYS A 1030 -27.37 -9.58 1.66
N GLY A 1031 -26.29 -8.85 1.41
CA GLY A 1031 -25.29 -9.20 0.38
C GLY A 1031 -24.56 -10.54 0.60
N LEU A 1032 -24.54 -11.06 1.84
CA LEU A 1032 -23.86 -12.30 2.23
C LEU A 1032 -24.84 -13.48 2.41
N SER A 1033 -26.15 -13.24 2.30
CA SER A 1033 -27.22 -14.22 2.55
C SER A 1033 -27.09 -15.51 1.71
N GLY A 1034 -26.88 -15.40 0.40
CA GLY A 1034 -26.70 -16.56 -0.48
C GLY A 1034 -25.54 -17.47 -0.07
N GLY A 1035 -24.42 -16.89 0.37
CA GLY A 1035 -23.26 -17.66 0.84
C GLY A 1035 -23.56 -18.38 2.16
N LEU A 1036 -24.17 -17.68 3.12
CA LEU A 1036 -24.62 -18.27 4.38
C LEU A 1036 -25.63 -19.43 4.17
N ILE A 1037 -26.58 -19.27 3.23
CA ILE A 1037 -27.55 -20.30 2.86
C ILE A 1037 -26.83 -21.57 2.34
N ASN A 1038 -25.76 -21.41 1.55
CA ASN A 1038 -24.97 -22.55 1.08
C ASN A 1038 -24.22 -23.26 2.21
N VAL A 1039 -23.66 -22.54 3.19
CA VAL A 1039 -23.05 -23.14 4.39
C VAL A 1039 -24.08 -23.96 5.18
N LEU A 1040 -25.25 -23.37 5.47
CA LEU A 1040 -26.33 -24.04 6.22
C LEU A 1040 -26.82 -25.31 5.50
N LYS A 1041 -27.03 -25.24 4.17
CA LYS A 1041 -27.42 -26.40 3.35
C LYS A 1041 -26.34 -27.49 3.33
N ALA A 1042 -25.07 -27.12 3.16
CA ALA A 1042 -23.95 -28.07 3.22
C ALA A 1042 -23.82 -28.74 4.60
N ALA A 1043 -24.12 -28.01 5.67
CA ALA A 1043 -24.16 -28.52 7.04
C ALA A 1043 -25.48 -29.22 7.43
N LYS A 1044 -26.42 -29.41 6.50
CA LYS A 1044 -27.76 -30.01 6.71
C LYS A 1044 -28.59 -29.32 7.81
N GLN A 1045 -28.44 -28.01 7.96
CA GLN A 1045 -29.14 -27.19 8.95
C GLN A 1045 -30.43 -26.59 8.37
N ASN A 1046 -31.39 -26.26 9.24
CA ASN A 1046 -32.63 -25.61 8.84
C ASN A 1046 -32.35 -24.16 8.40
N VAL A 1047 -32.72 -23.81 7.16
CA VAL A 1047 -32.60 -22.44 6.64
C VAL A 1047 -33.89 -21.67 6.98
N PRO A 1048 -33.83 -20.52 7.68
CA PRO A 1048 -35.01 -19.72 7.97
C PRO A 1048 -35.67 -19.17 6.69
N GLU A 1049 -37.00 -19.15 6.65
CA GLU A 1049 -37.74 -18.57 5.52
C GLU A 1049 -37.40 -17.08 5.33
N ASP A 1050 -37.27 -16.32 6.43
CA ASP A 1050 -36.85 -14.92 6.40
C ASP A 1050 -35.46 -14.72 5.80
N LEU A 1051 -34.55 -15.69 5.95
CA LEU A 1051 -33.24 -15.63 5.31
C LEU A 1051 -33.35 -15.85 3.79
N MET A 1052 -34.29 -16.70 3.34
CA MET A 1052 -34.53 -16.92 1.91
C MET A 1052 -35.21 -15.73 1.21
N LYS A 1053 -35.98 -14.89 1.94
CA LYS A 1053 -36.55 -13.63 1.41
C LYS A 1053 -35.49 -12.64 0.91
N PHE A 1054 -34.25 -12.75 1.38
CA PHE A 1054 -33.14 -11.90 0.93
C PHE A 1054 -32.53 -12.31 -0.42
N GLY A 1055 -32.84 -13.53 -0.90
CA GLY A 1055 -32.37 -14.09 -2.16
C GLY A 1055 -31.23 -15.11 -2.00
N THR A 1056 -31.27 -16.18 -2.78
CA THR A 1056 -30.23 -17.24 -2.77
C THR A 1056 -29.02 -16.92 -3.64
N THR A 1057 -29.05 -15.84 -4.43
CA THR A 1057 -28.01 -15.49 -5.39
C THR A 1057 -26.73 -15.06 -4.70
N VAL A 1058 -25.76 -15.98 -4.60
CA VAL A 1058 -24.35 -15.62 -4.37
C VAL A 1058 -23.91 -14.71 -5.51
N LYS A 1059 -23.76 -13.41 -5.24
CA LYS A 1059 -22.98 -12.55 -6.14
C LYS A 1059 -21.57 -13.11 -6.12
N LYS A 1060 -21.09 -13.68 -7.25
CA LYS A 1060 -19.67 -14.00 -7.42
C LYS A 1060 -18.85 -12.79 -6.97
N LYS A 1061 -17.75 -13.01 -6.24
CA LYS A 1061 -16.75 -11.97 -5.99
C LYS A 1061 -16.40 -11.37 -7.35
N GLN A 1062 -16.75 -10.10 -7.54
CA GLN A 1062 -16.43 -9.40 -8.77
C GLN A 1062 -14.91 -9.35 -8.87
N HIS A 1063 -14.37 -9.66 -10.04
CA HIS A 1063 -12.94 -9.50 -10.28
C HIS A 1063 -12.64 -8.00 -10.21
N ASP A 1064 -11.65 -7.56 -9.41
CA ASP A 1064 -11.34 -6.14 -9.20
C ASP A 1064 -11.18 -5.36 -10.54
N THR A 1065 -10.75 -6.06 -11.61
CA THR A 1065 -10.62 -5.54 -12.98
C THR A 1065 -11.82 -5.77 -13.92
N TYR A 1066 -12.65 -6.81 -13.71
CA TYR A 1066 -13.63 -7.30 -14.72
C TYR A 1066 -15.09 -7.42 -14.22
N GLY A 1067 -15.38 -7.01 -12.99
CA GLY A 1067 -16.76 -6.90 -12.50
C GLY A 1067 -17.52 -8.23 -12.46
N ALA A 1068 -18.78 -8.21 -12.88
CA ALA A 1068 -19.71 -9.34 -12.78
C ALA A 1068 -19.65 -10.34 -13.95
N PHE A 1069 -18.96 -10.01 -15.05
CA PHE A 1069 -19.04 -10.76 -16.31
C PHE A 1069 -17.98 -11.88 -16.44
N PHE A 1070 -17.12 -12.05 -15.42
CA PHE A 1070 -16.08 -13.07 -15.42
C PHE A 1070 -16.66 -14.50 -15.39
N LYS A 1071 -16.67 -15.14 -16.57
CA LYS A 1071 -16.87 -16.59 -16.69
C LYS A 1071 -15.59 -17.31 -16.29
N ASP A 1072 -15.73 -18.27 -15.39
CA ASP A 1072 -14.67 -19.26 -15.18
C ASP A 1072 -14.67 -20.19 -16.39
N VAL A 1073 -13.57 -20.22 -17.13
CA VAL A 1073 -13.32 -21.26 -18.14
C VAL A 1073 -12.50 -22.34 -17.46
N ASP A 1074 -13.08 -23.52 -17.30
CA ASP A 1074 -12.41 -24.67 -16.72
C ASP A 1074 -11.38 -25.22 -17.73
N MET A 1075 -10.09 -25.06 -17.43
CA MET A 1075 -8.99 -25.46 -18.32
C MET A 1075 -8.76 -26.97 -18.35
N ASP A 1076 -9.30 -27.73 -17.38
CA ASP A 1076 -9.21 -29.20 -17.36
C ASP A 1076 -10.38 -29.89 -18.11
N ALA A 1077 -11.33 -29.11 -18.63
CA ALA A 1077 -12.48 -29.61 -19.38
C ALA A 1077 -12.07 -30.14 -20.78
N LYS A 1078 -11.91 -31.46 -20.91
CA LYS A 1078 -11.67 -32.11 -22.22
C LYS A 1078 -12.78 -31.80 -23.22
N ALA A 1079 -12.39 -31.28 -24.38
CA ALA A 1079 -13.31 -30.89 -25.45
C ALA A 1079 -14.20 -32.06 -25.90
N THR A 1080 -15.52 -31.89 -25.76
CA THR A 1080 -16.53 -32.80 -26.31
C THR A 1080 -16.58 -32.65 -27.83
N LYS A 1081 -16.18 -33.70 -28.54
CA LYS A 1081 -16.18 -33.72 -30.01
C LYS A 1081 -17.62 -33.83 -30.53
N ILE A 1082 -18.18 -32.71 -30.97
CA ILE A 1082 -19.45 -32.69 -31.71
C ILE A 1082 -19.19 -33.27 -33.10
N THR A 1083 -19.83 -34.39 -33.42
CA THR A 1083 -20.06 -34.82 -34.80
C THR A 1083 -21.35 -34.18 -35.29
N PHE A 1084 -21.32 -33.69 -36.52
CA PHE A 1084 -22.53 -33.39 -37.29
C PHE A 1084 -22.80 -34.62 -38.15
N ASP A 1085 -24.05 -35.08 -38.16
CA ASP A 1085 -24.53 -36.04 -39.16
C ASP A 1085 -24.87 -35.27 -40.45
N ASP A 1086 -24.66 -35.89 -41.62
CA ASP A 1086 -24.78 -35.28 -42.96
C ASP A 1086 -26.22 -34.93 -43.39
#